data_AF-A0A950S3Z3-F1
#
_entry.id   AF-A0A950S3Z3-F1
#
_cell.length_a   1.000
_cell.length_b   1.000
_cell.length_c   1.000
_cell.angle_alpha   90.00
_cell.angle_beta   90.00
_cell.angle_gamma   90.00
#
_symmetry.space_group_name_H-M   'P 1'
#
loop_
_entity.id
_entity.type
_entity.pdbx_description
1 polymer ?
#
loop_
_entity_poly.entity_id
_entity_poly.type
_entity_poly.pdbx_seq_one_letter_code
_entity_poly.pdbx_strand_id
1 'polypeptide(L)'
;MGGDYTRLTFDPSNHFAGVRMQQGRVQLDSDWNELVDIFERRNRAQGLDTFGPCAVPRETPDAFKIRLVDGAMTIGVGRVYVDGLLAENQGSAMATVDPLLGELRGSEPIPYEAQPFSPQPPALPASGAGIAYLEVWQREVTAIQDPNLVERALGVDTATRLQSAWRVRVRPIAQQYLAAGDVEGSPEWQSLIAAPSGRLSSVPVGGLDDAPPAYTGGENRLYRIELHDSGPAGTATFKWSSTNGSVVSAVVAISHDRTQLTVARVERDRVVGIQPGDWVEVIDDELELAGEVGVMALVQGVDSTAGLLRLASELPEDLFDPSATERHTRVRRWDQKGSVVDASGREYVNLDVTDGVIPVPTDSAMQIVLEDGIAVSFSGGAPHPPRRVGGRPRTRVVAEEELVTFFEGGVEALDVEVLETSPHPGRPTRRRHQASHAQDYRSGDYWTFAARSDGWLEVLDAAPPRGVWRHYCPLAIVNFPDFSLDLRVMWPPPELTRADRASGAISVTATGHNDGTFTIQQAIDRVKGTGGHVSLGPGLFWLAEPLDVTRTESIRLTGSGWATVLLYDGTDTAVRVEQSVGVTIEELTVLSAARGLAAGARQALSVLLPRGLSGTAADVLTSLQTIGSQHSSESACCLTLGDSADVNVRGCMAIQLADSAAEVPAVALRGLLVNARITENTIVGASGLANREVVGLAMGEQPYLVDAAHAAEASRGAGVPYLVTAGLTVRDNDLWCSRAGISMGGLTLHLFETRIAHNRVWAGQSGGIVLTGATGESAQPGVHRLTVEDNLIRVVGPGIVAGTDRARVRGNVVSPNAALNLGRRAAVDEAATQPARRVPHPESGIVVARGLRLDATDDCEVTGNQVVGIAGHGIVVASATGTLRVEANEVTGVGGMGIEMAPGSAGQHMVIRANRLHDVIRIPRNGTLPAAAVRLHDIAHVEVLENMVDGVGQTALGTAGRDGIQLSGSGSRIVRVRGNDLRGFGVSGSALPDSAGVSIDGTAPSAEVDVSTNVVRLSTTPVAPAWRALRIGMPLAPSIEQQIRRAAVGPIGVLEGLIRSTVLRQPPGQATPQAATVGAGAAPAAQALISVRGNLLEALGPAPTVEINVAGVCTFADNQCLRADSQFSTSTIISLQADAAIFTGNHVRGGGQFAADINTRTNGQVNQAWSVVGNVSVQGVRINGGTGNSSANVNSIAGIGVPTVAEPAAGAPSTRSTG
;
A
#
# COMPACT_ATOMS: atom_id res chain seq x y z
N MET A 1 16.32 -40.30 -6.31
CA MET A 1 15.13 -40.10 -7.16
C MET A 1 14.93 -41.34 -8.01
N GLY A 2 13.74 -41.95 -8.00
CA GLY A 2 13.35 -43.09 -8.82
C GLY A 2 11.92 -42.97 -9.35
N GLY A 3 11.31 -41.79 -9.36
CA GLY A 3 10.02 -41.57 -10.03
C GLY A 3 10.08 -41.80 -11.54
N ASP A 4 8.92 -42.09 -12.12
CA ASP A 4 8.75 -42.27 -13.56
C ASP A 4 8.44 -40.92 -14.22
N TYR A 5 9.44 -40.35 -14.90
CA TYR A 5 9.38 -38.99 -15.45
C TYR A 5 9.69 -38.98 -16.94
N THR A 6 9.02 -38.11 -17.68
CA THR A 6 9.24 -37.95 -19.12
C THR A 6 10.63 -37.36 -19.39
N ARG A 7 11.02 -36.31 -18.66
CA ARG A 7 12.34 -35.63 -18.70
C ARG A 7 12.46 -34.59 -17.58
N LEU A 8 13.69 -34.16 -17.29
CA LEU A 8 13.99 -33.09 -16.34
C LEU A 8 14.67 -31.91 -17.05
N THR A 9 13.91 -30.86 -17.36
CA THR A 9 14.32 -29.77 -18.27
C THR A 9 14.99 -28.58 -17.58
N PHE A 10 14.98 -28.52 -16.25
CA PHE A 10 15.55 -27.39 -15.54
C PHE A 10 17.06 -27.24 -15.80
N ASP A 11 17.44 -26.06 -16.28
CA ASP A 11 18.83 -25.63 -16.45
C ASP A 11 19.00 -24.20 -15.90
N PRO A 12 19.82 -24.01 -14.84
CA PRO A 12 20.02 -22.71 -14.23
C PRO A 12 20.65 -21.66 -15.14
N SER A 13 21.31 -22.06 -16.24
CA SER A 13 21.95 -21.15 -17.20
C SER A 13 20.95 -20.40 -18.09
N ASN A 14 19.72 -20.93 -18.24
CA ASN A 14 18.66 -20.29 -19.02
C ASN A 14 18.00 -19.10 -18.32
N HIS A 15 18.24 -18.94 -17.01
CA HIS A 15 17.67 -17.86 -16.19
C HIS A 15 16.13 -17.77 -16.22
N PHE A 16 15.43 -18.88 -16.43
CA PHE A 16 13.97 -18.93 -16.35
C PHE A 16 13.48 -18.64 -14.92
N ALA A 17 12.42 -17.84 -14.81
CA ALA A 17 11.85 -17.41 -13.53
C ALA A 17 10.50 -18.10 -13.21
N GLY A 18 10.01 -18.96 -14.10
CA GLY A 18 8.79 -19.75 -13.93
C GLY A 18 8.23 -20.24 -15.26
N VAL A 19 7.15 -21.03 -15.19
CA VAL A 19 6.46 -21.65 -16.33
C VAL A 19 5.06 -21.04 -16.48
N ARG A 20 4.59 -20.87 -17.72
CA ARG A 20 3.27 -20.29 -18.03
C ARG A 20 2.41 -21.29 -18.80
N MET A 21 1.30 -21.70 -18.21
CA MET A 21 0.30 -22.53 -18.90
C MET A 21 -0.35 -21.73 -20.04
N GLN A 22 -0.37 -22.31 -21.24
CA GLN A 22 -1.04 -21.73 -22.40
C GLN A 22 -2.41 -22.37 -22.61
N GLN A 23 -3.39 -21.56 -22.99
CA GLN A 23 -4.75 -22.03 -23.25
C GLN A 23 -4.75 -23.09 -24.37
N GLY A 24 -5.40 -24.23 -24.10
CA GLY A 24 -5.61 -25.31 -25.09
C GLY A 24 -4.37 -26.15 -25.41
N ARG A 25 -3.26 -26.02 -24.66
CA ARG A 25 -2.07 -26.87 -24.79
C ARG A 25 -2.09 -28.02 -23.79
N VAL A 26 -1.46 -29.13 -24.16
CA VAL A 26 -1.28 -30.31 -23.30
C VAL A 26 -0.34 -29.93 -22.15
N GLN A 27 -0.66 -30.36 -20.94
CA GLN A 27 0.24 -30.22 -19.79
C GLN A 27 1.15 -31.45 -19.72
N LEU A 28 2.45 -31.21 -19.56
CA LEU A 28 3.45 -32.25 -19.36
C LEU A 28 3.94 -32.21 -17.91
N ASP A 29 4.32 -33.38 -17.38
CA ASP A 29 4.98 -33.52 -16.08
C ASP A 29 6.27 -32.70 -16.04
N SER A 30 7.03 -32.65 -17.14
CA SER A 30 8.27 -31.89 -17.21
C SER A 30 8.09 -30.39 -16.95
N ASP A 31 6.96 -29.81 -17.38
CA ASP A 31 6.68 -28.38 -17.16
C ASP A 31 6.40 -28.08 -15.69
N TRP A 32 5.72 -29.00 -15.00
CA TRP A 32 5.44 -28.89 -13.56
C TRP A 32 6.70 -29.14 -12.73
N ASN A 33 7.49 -30.16 -13.08
CA ASN A 33 8.77 -30.45 -12.42
C ASN A 33 9.76 -29.30 -12.57
N GLU A 34 9.90 -28.72 -13.79
CA GLU A 34 10.77 -27.57 -14.02
C GLU A 34 10.32 -26.34 -13.23
N LEU A 35 9.01 -26.11 -13.06
CA LEU A 35 8.50 -25.04 -12.21
C LEU A 35 8.93 -25.24 -10.75
N VAL A 36 8.85 -26.46 -10.23
CA VAL A 36 9.27 -26.80 -8.86
C VAL A 36 10.77 -26.57 -8.70
N ASP A 37 11.59 -27.04 -9.64
CA ASP A 37 13.05 -26.89 -9.62
C ASP A 37 13.47 -25.40 -9.70
N ILE A 38 12.80 -24.59 -10.53
CA ILE A 38 13.02 -23.13 -10.61
C ILE A 38 12.78 -22.48 -9.24
N PHE A 39 11.69 -22.84 -8.57
CA PHE A 39 11.37 -22.28 -7.26
C PHE A 39 12.30 -22.78 -6.15
N GLU A 40 12.65 -24.06 -6.13
CA GLU A 40 13.64 -24.61 -5.19
C GLU A 40 14.97 -23.88 -5.35
N ARG A 41 15.50 -23.81 -6.57
CA ARG A 41 16.79 -23.16 -6.84
C ARG A 41 16.78 -21.71 -6.41
N ARG A 42 15.68 -20.99 -6.65
CA ARG A 42 15.50 -19.59 -6.26
C ARG A 42 15.43 -19.43 -4.75
N ASN A 43 14.60 -20.21 -4.07
CA ASN A 43 14.44 -20.13 -2.61
C ASN A 43 15.76 -20.47 -1.91
N ARG A 44 16.48 -21.46 -2.43
CA ARG A 44 17.79 -21.86 -1.92
C ARG A 44 18.85 -20.79 -2.14
N ALA A 45 18.90 -20.17 -3.33
CA ALA A 45 19.78 -19.01 -3.57
C ALA A 45 19.46 -17.88 -2.60
N GLN A 46 18.17 -17.54 -2.48
CA GLN A 46 17.71 -16.48 -1.59
C GLN A 46 18.08 -16.77 -0.14
N GLY A 47 17.86 -18.00 0.34
CA GLY A 47 18.23 -18.42 1.70
C GLY A 47 19.74 -18.34 1.93
N LEU A 48 20.55 -18.81 0.98
CA LEU A 48 22.00 -18.75 1.05
C LEU A 48 22.52 -17.31 1.05
N ASP A 49 22.01 -16.46 0.14
CA ASP A 49 22.42 -15.06 -0.02
C ASP A 49 21.95 -14.20 1.16
N THR A 50 20.86 -14.60 1.83
CA THR A 50 20.31 -13.87 2.97
C THR A 50 20.95 -14.31 4.28
N PHE A 51 21.05 -15.61 4.55
CA PHE A 51 21.39 -16.14 5.88
C PHE A 51 22.81 -16.72 5.95
N GLY A 52 23.48 -16.91 4.82
CA GLY A 52 24.75 -17.62 4.71
C GLY A 52 24.61 -19.15 4.66
N PRO A 53 25.74 -19.89 4.70
CA PRO A 53 25.75 -21.36 4.55
C PRO A 53 25.08 -22.13 5.68
N CYS A 54 25.01 -21.58 6.89
CA CYS A 54 24.26 -22.18 7.99
C CYS A 54 23.72 -21.11 8.93
N ALA A 55 22.43 -21.21 9.26
CA ALA A 55 21.73 -20.21 10.06
C ALA A 55 20.62 -20.81 10.91
N VAL A 56 20.59 -20.42 12.18
CA VAL A 56 19.56 -20.80 13.15
C VAL A 56 18.65 -19.60 13.43
N PRO A 57 17.35 -19.63 13.09
CA PRO A 57 16.44 -18.53 13.40
C PRO A 57 16.37 -18.24 14.89
N ARG A 58 16.40 -16.97 15.27
CA ARG A 58 16.29 -16.53 16.68
C ARG A 58 14.93 -16.86 17.30
N GLU A 59 13.91 -17.12 16.50
CA GLU A 59 12.60 -17.59 16.94
C GLU A 59 12.65 -19.02 17.50
N THR A 60 13.67 -19.79 17.13
CA THR A 60 13.93 -21.15 17.64
C THR A 60 15.39 -21.28 18.09
N PRO A 61 15.80 -20.61 19.18
CA PRO A 61 17.21 -20.50 19.56
C PRO A 61 17.85 -21.84 20.01
N ASP A 62 17.02 -22.79 20.43
CA ASP A 62 17.48 -24.14 20.80
C ASP A 62 17.50 -25.11 19.62
N ALA A 63 17.17 -24.67 18.39
CA ALA A 63 17.14 -25.54 17.22
C ALA A 63 18.49 -26.23 16.99
N PHE A 64 18.46 -27.56 17.01
CA PHE A 64 19.62 -28.42 16.82
C PHE A 64 20.78 -28.12 17.78
N LYS A 65 20.50 -27.52 18.94
CA LYS A 65 21.50 -27.35 20.00
C LYS A 65 21.97 -28.71 20.48
N ILE A 66 23.27 -28.96 20.45
CA ILE A 66 23.86 -30.17 20.99
C ILE A 66 24.08 -29.98 22.49
N ARG A 67 23.56 -30.89 23.30
CA ARG A 67 23.89 -31.03 24.72
C ARG A 67 24.41 -32.43 24.97
N LEU A 68 25.49 -32.52 25.73
CA LEU A 68 26.15 -33.77 26.06
C LEU A 68 26.28 -33.87 27.60
N VAL A 69 25.73 -34.93 28.19
CA VAL A 69 25.73 -35.17 29.65
C VAL A 69 25.93 -36.67 29.90
N ASP A 70 26.93 -37.04 30.69
CA ASP A 70 27.29 -38.43 31.01
C ASP A 70 27.45 -39.32 29.76
N GLY A 71 27.93 -38.74 28.66
CA GLY A 71 28.08 -39.41 27.36
C GLY A 71 26.80 -39.51 26.53
N ALA A 72 25.64 -39.12 27.07
CA ALA A 72 24.37 -39.08 26.34
C ALA A 72 24.20 -37.74 25.60
N MET A 73 23.92 -37.80 24.30
CA MET A 73 23.74 -36.62 23.44
C MET A 73 22.27 -36.36 23.15
N THR A 74 21.84 -35.11 23.26
CA THR A 74 20.49 -34.65 22.87
C THR A 74 20.55 -33.52 21.84
N ILE A 75 19.53 -33.46 20.99
CA ILE A 75 19.41 -32.53 19.85
C ILE A 75 18.19 -31.64 20.08
N GLY A 76 18.42 -30.34 20.21
CA GLY A 76 17.38 -29.34 20.52
C GLY A 76 16.34 -29.14 19.41
N VAL A 77 15.13 -28.73 19.82
CA VAL A 77 13.93 -28.55 18.98
C VAL A 77 14.00 -27.25 18.18
N GLY A 78 13.58 -27.28 16.92
CA GLY A 78 13.41 -26.09 16.08
C GLY A 78 13.97 -26.23 14.67
N ARG A 79 14.20 -25.10 14.00
CA ARG A 79 14.54 -25.02 12.58
C ARG A 79 15.97 -24.52 12.34
N VAL A 80 16.64 -25.03 11.32
CA VAL A 80 17.97 -24.56 10.85
C VAL A 80 17.97 -24.54 9.32
N TYR A 81 18.54 -23.50 8.73
CA TYR A 81 18.77 -23.41 7.29
C TYR A 81 20.23 -23.78 6.98
N VAL A 82 20.45 -24.78 6.11
CA VAL A 82 21.78 -25.23 5.68
C VAL A 82 21.89 -25.12 4.16
N ASP A 83 22.80 -24.27 3.67
CA ASP A 83 22.95 -23.89 2.26
C ASP A 83 21.61 -23.51 1.58
N GLY A 84 20.70 -22.90 2.34
CA GLY A 84 19.35 -22.51 1.92
C GLY A 84 18.27 -23.59 2.06
N LEU A 85 18.61 -24.84 2.42
CA LEU A 85 17.64 -25.89 2.74
C LEU A 85 17.17 -25.81 4.19
N LEU A 86 15.85 -25.89 4.41
CA LEU A 86 15.26 -25.96 5.75
C LEU A 86 15.34 -27.39 6.31
N ALA A 87 15.99 -27.53 7.47
CA ALA A 87 15.93 -28.71 8.33
C ALA A 87 15.15 -28.38 9.60
N GLU A 88 14.27 -29.29 10.02
CA GLU A 88 13.34 -29.05 11.12
C GLU A 88 13.26 -30.25 12.07
N ASN A 89 13.58 -30.00 13.33
CA ASN A 89 13.41 -30.95 14.43
C ASN A 89 12.15 -30.59 15.21
N GLN A 90 11.10 -31.39 15.07
CA GLN A 90 9.83 -31.20 15.75
C GLN A 90 9.89 -31.47 17.27
N GLY A 91 10.96 -32.09 17.78
CA GLY A 91 11.09 -32.44 19.19
C GLY A 91 10.25 -33.64 19.61
N SER A 92 10.34 -34.00 20.88
CA SER A 92 9.51 -35.03 21.52
C SER A 92 8.42 -34.39 22.40
N ALA A 93 7.43 -35.20 22.81
CA ALA A 93 6.26 -34.75 23.58
C ALA A 93 5.45 -33.63 22.87
N MET A 94 4.80 -33.97 21.76
CA MET A 94 3.97 -33.05 20.94
C MET A 94 2.87 -32.40 21.78
N ALA A 95 3.08 -31.16 22.21
CA ALA A 95 2.22 -30.49 23.19
C ALA A 95 1.99 -29.00 22.92
N THR A 96 2.78 -28.37 22.04
CA THR A 96 2.74 -26.93 21.79
C THR A 96 2.32 -26.65 20.35
N VAL A 97 1.47 -25.65 20.12
CA VAL A 97 1.19 -25.16 18.75
C VAL A 97 2.15 -24.01 18.44
N ASP A 98 2.85 -24.09 17.32
CA ASP A 98 3.63 -22.98 16.80
C ASP A 98 2.68 -21.86 16.32
N PRO A 99 2.69 -20.67 16.93
CA PRO A 99 1.73 -19.61 16.58
C PRO A 99 2.01 -18.96 15.23
N LEU A 100 3.21 -19.13 14.67
CA LEU A 100 3.58 -18.53 13.38
C LEU A 100 3.26 -19.46 12.22
N LEU A 101 3.48 -20.77 12.39
CA LEU A 101 3.24 -21.78 11.36
C LEU A 101 1.94 -22.57 11.53
N GLY A 102 1.30 -22.51 12.71
CA GLY A 102 0.02 -23.17 12.99
C GLY A 102 0.11 -24.70 13.17
N GLU A 103 1.30 -25.23 13.44
CA GLU A 103 1.55 -26.68 13.54
C GLU A 103 1.89 -27.13 14.97
N LEU A 104 1.70 -28.42 15.27
CA LEU A 104 2.10 -28.99 16.56
C LEU A 104 3.62 -29.21 16.59
N ARG A 105 4.24 -28.88 17.72
CA ARG A 105 5.65 -29.15 18.03
C ARG A 105 5.81 -29.72 19.44
N GLY A 106 6.86 -30.52 19.60
CA GLY A 106 7.34 -31.05 20.87
C GLY A 106 7.91 -29.96 21.77
N SER A 107 7.86 -30.17 23.08
CA SER A 107 8.50 -29.29 24.08
C SER A 107 9.91 -29.73 24.45
N GLU A 108 10.28 -30.98 24.15
CA GLU A 108 11.52 -31.59 24.62
C GLU A 108 12.49 -31.92 23.46
N PRO A 109 13.82 -31.83 23.68
CA PRO A 109 14.81 -32.29 22.70
C PRO A 109 14.66 -33.79 22.42
N ILE A 110 15.25 -34.26 21.33
CA ILE A 110 15.30 -35.70 21.02
C ILE A 110 16.67 -36.29 21.38
N PRO A 111 16.74 -37.53 21.89
CA PRO A 111 18.00 -38.27 22.00
C PRO A 111 18.66 -38.50 20.64
N TYR A 112 19.99 -38.60 20.60
CA TYR A 112 20.77 -38.88 19.39
C TYR A 112 20.34 -40.19 18.70
N GLU A 113 19.89 -41.19 19.48
CA GLU A 113 19.42 -42.48 19.01
C GLU A 113 18.02 -42.43 18.40
N ALA A 114 17.25 -41.37 18.66
CA ALA A 114 15.86 -41.22 18.26
C ALA A 114 15.67 -40.34 17.01
N GLN A 115 16.73 -40.16 16.22
CA GLN A 115 16.70 -39.31 15.03
C GLN A 115 15.84 -39.91 13.91
N PRO A 116 14.93 -39.14 13.30
CA PRO A 116 13.95 -39.68 12.35
C PRO A 116 14.57 -40.21 11.05
N PHE A 117 15.69 -39.62 10.60
CA PHE A 117 16.39 -40.02 9.36
C PHE A 117 17.73 -40.68 9.63
N SER A 118 17.91 -41.24 10.82
CA SER A 118 19.06 -42.07 11.20
C SER A 118 18.62 -43.08 12.29
N PRO A 119 17.72 -44.03 11.96
CA PRO A 119 17.10 -44.93 12.94
C PRO A 119 18.10 -45.83 13.67
N GLN A 120 19.24 -46.16 13.04
CA GLN A 120 20.38 -46.82 13.67
C GLN A 120 21.62 -45.92 13.55
N PRO A 121 21.73 -44.86 14.37
CA PRO A 121 22.87 -43.96 14.26
C PRO A 121 24.14 -44.65 14.79
N PRO A 122 25.32 -44.38 14.21
CA PRO A 122 26.59 -44.93 14.72
C PRO A 122 26.81 -44.58 16.19
N ALA A 123 27.30 -45.55 16.97
CA ALA A 123 27.55 -45.38 18.39
C ALA A 123 28.50 -44.18 18.67
N LEU A 124 28.17 -43.40 19.69
CA LEU A 124 28.98 -42.27 20.10
C LEU A 124 30.30 -42.76 20.74
N PRO A 125 31.43 -42.06 20.52
CA PRO A 125 32.69 -42.40 21.18
C PRO A 125 32.58 -42.31 22.70
N ALA A 126 33.20 -43.25 23.42
CA ALA A 126 33.27 -43.21 24.89
C ALA A 126 34.19 -42.09 25.42
N SER A 127 35.16 -41.64 24.61
CA SER A 127 36.08 -40.56 24.94
C SER A 127 36.66 -39.91 23.66
N GLY A 128 37.20 -38.70 23.81
CA GLY A 128 37.88 -37.97 22.74
C GLY A 128 37.06 -36.84 22.13
N ALA A 129 37.72 -36.06 21.27
CA ALA A 129 37.16 -34.86 20.68
C ALA A 129 36.60 -35.09 19.27
N GLY A 130 35.47 -34.45 18.97
CA GLY A 130 34.82 -34.52 17.67
C GLY A 130 34.07 -33.24 17.31
N ILE A 131 33.67 -33.14 16.05
CA ILE A 131 32.71 -32.14 15.56
C ILE A 131 31.36 -32.83 15.45
N ALA A 132 30.38 -32.35 16.19
CA ALA A 132 28.97 -32.65 15.93
C ALA A 132 28.48 -31.74 14.81
N TYR A 133 27.99 -32.33 13.72
CA TYR A 133 27.53 -31.59 12.55
C TYR A 133 26.16 -32.10 12.09
N LEU A 134 25.38 -31.17 11.52
CA LEU A 134 24.12 -31.44 10.84
C LEU A 134 24.41 -31.75 9.38
N GLU A 135 23.86 -32.85 8.90
CA GLU A 135 23.82 -33.24 7.51
C GLU A 135 22.37 -33.17 7.02
N VAL A 136 22.11 -32.39 5.96
CA VAL A 136 20.78 -32.14 5.38
C VAL A 136 20.81 -32.52 3.91
N TRP A 137 19.80 -33.23 3.43
CA TRP A 137 19.67 -33.57 2.03
C TRP A 137 18.20 -33.68 1.63
N GLN A 138 17.93 -33.68 0.33
CA GLN A 138 16.60 -33.98 -0.19
C GLN A 138 16.57 -35.40 -0.74
N ARG A 139 15.53 -36.15 -0.39
CA ARG A 139 15.25 -37.47 -0.94
C ARG A 139 13.85 -37.51 -1.56
N GLU A 140 13.68 -38.37 -2.54
CA GLU A 140 12.35 -38.64 -3.09
C GLU A 140 11.69 -39.76 -2.29
N VAL A 141 10.42 -39.57 -1.98
CA VAL A 141 9.56 -40.53 -1.27
C VAL A 141 8.50 -41.02 -2.25
N THR A 142 8.47 -42.33 -2.47
CA THR A 142 7.50 -43.01 -3.31
C THR A 142 6.38 -43.65 -2.48
N ALA A 143 5.32 -44.11 -3.14
CA ALA A 143 4.23 -44.83 -2.49
C ALA A 143 4.64 -46.14 -1.79
N ILE A 144 5.81 -46.70 -2.11
CA ILE A 144 6.37 -47.86 -1.39
C ILE A 144 6.82 -47.46 0.03
N GLN A 145 7.33 -46.24 0.19
CA GLN A 145 7.87 -45.71 1.44
C GLN A 145 6.81 -44.95 2.25
N ASP A 146 5.86 -44.30 1.57
CA ASP A 146 4.68 -43.73 2.20
C ASP A 146 3.41 -44.20 1.47
N PRO A 147 2.77 -45.28 1.95
CA PRO A 147 1.54 -45.80 1.36
C PRO A 147 0.39 -44.78 1.30
N ASN A 148 0.43 -43.69 2.05
CA ASN A 148 -0.59 -42.63 1.99
C ASN A 148 -0.51 -41.78 0.72
N LEU A 149 0.56 -41.91 -0.07
CA LEU A 149 0.66 -41.28 -1.39
C LEU A 149 -0.21 -41.96 -2.45
N VAL A 150 -0.67 -43.18 -2.17
CA VAL A 150 -1.69 -43.86 -2.99
C VAL A 150 -3.04 -43.24 -2.68
N GLU A 151 -3.72 -42.72 -3.70
CA GLU A 151 -5.04 -42.17 -3.50
C GLU A 151 -6.04 -43.30 -3.20
N ARG A 152 -6.67 -43.26 -2.02
CA ARG A 152 -7.50 -44.34 -1.48
C ARG A 152 -8.65 -44.73 -2.40
N ALA A 153 -9.25 -43.76 -3.11
CA ALA A 153 -10.35 -44.04 -4.03
C ALA A 153 -9.90 -44.67 -5.36
N LEU A 154 -8.65 -44.42 -5.79
CA LEU A 154 -8.16 -44.81 -7.12
C LEU A 154 -7.16 -45.97 -7.07
N GLY A 155 -6.51 -46.21 -5.93
CA GLY A 155 -5.52 -47.28 -5.76
C GLY A 155 -4.22 -47.06 -6.55
N VAL A 156 -3.96 -45.83 -6.99
CA VAL A 156 -2.75 -45.42 -7.71
C VAL A 156 -2.08 -44.25 -7.01
N ASP A 157 -0.76 -44.20 -7.09
CA ASP A 157 0.01 -43.02 -6.72
C ASP A 157 -0.11 -41.94 -7.81
N THR A 158 -0.23 -40.68 -7.40
CA THR A 158 -0.44 -39.55 -8.32
C THR A 158 0.84 -38.75 -8.58
N ALA A 159 1.68 -38.63 -7.56
CA ALA A 159 2.99 -37.99 -7.62
C ALA A 159 3.82 -38.41 -6.41
N THR A 160 5.15 -38.46 -6.55
CA THR A 160 6.08 -38.66 -5.43
C THR A 160 6.19 -37.39 -4.58
N ARG A 161 6.94 -37.45 -3.47
CA ARG A 161 7.24 -36.27 -2.64
C ARG A 161 8.74 -36.06 -2.53
N LEU A 162 9.17 -34.81 -2.58
CA LEU A 162 10.52 -34.44 -2.19
C LEU A 162 10.53 -34.13 -0.69
N GLN A 163 11.30 -34.88 0.08
CA GLN A 163 11.41 -34.76 1.53
C GLN A 163 12.80 -34.24 1.91
N SER A 164 12.84 -33.15 2.70
CA SER A 164 14.07 -32.71 3.36
C SER A 164 14.35 -33.63 4.55
N ALA A 165 15.42 -34.41 4.45
CA ALA A 165 15.90 -35.30 5.50
C ALA A 165 17.13 -34.67 6.18
N TRP A 166 17.30 -34.99 7.47
CA TRP A 166 18.42 -34.49 8.25
C TRP A 166 18.91 -35.52 9.27
N ARG A 167 20.20 -35.50 9.57
CA ARG A 167 20.79 -36.27 10.67
C ARG A 167 21.98 -35.52 11.27
N VAL A 168 22.22 -35.74 12.55
CA VAL A 168 23.41 -35.30 13.28
C VAL A 168 24.39 -36.45 13.35
N ARG A 169 25.66 -36.17 13.06
CA ARG A 169 26.77 -37.12 13.18
C ARG A 169 27.95 -36.48 13.90
N VAL A 170 28.83 -37.32 14.44
CA VAL A 170 30.09 -36.88 15.05
C VAL A 170 31.26 -37.34 14.20
N ARG A 171 32.15 -36.42 13.83
CA ARG A 171 33.43 -36.74 13.18
C ARG A 171 34.58 -36.51 14.16
N PRO A 172 35.43 -37.51 14.43
CA PRO A 172 36.65 -37.30 15.22
C PRO A 172 37.55 -36.24 14.57
N ILE A 173 38.17 -35.39 15.41
CA ILE A 173 39.15 -34.39 14.96
C ILE A 173 40.44 -34.44 15.77
N ALA A 174 41.56 -34.10 15.14
CA ALA A 174 42.82 -34.00 15.86
C ALA A 174 42.79 -32.87 16.91
N GLN A 175 43.35 -33.13 18.08
CA GLN A 175 43.29 -32.24 19.25
C GLN A 175 43.89 -30.84 19.01
N GLN A 176 44.78 -30.70 18.03
CA GLN A 176 45.33 -29.40 17.61
C GLN A 176 44.29 -28.44 17.01
N TYR A 177 43.26 -28.97 16.33
CA TYR A 177 42.17 -28.15 15.77
C TYR A 177 41.11 -27.81 16.82
N LEU A 178 40.94 -28.70 17.81
CA LEU A 178 40.13 -28.47 19.00
C LEU A 178 40.64 -27.27 19.81
N ALA A 179 41.94 -27.25 20.13
CA ALA A 179 42.56 -26.19 20.92
C ALA A 179 42.55 -24.82 20.20
N ALA A 180 42.47 -24.82 18.87
CA ALA A 180 42.40 -23.60 18.06
C ALA A 180 40.96 -23.11 17.80
N GLY A 181 39.93 -23.93 18.07
CA GLY A 181 38.54 -23.64 17.70
C GLY A 181 38.33 -23.51 16.18
N ASP A 182 39.22 -24.10 15.37
CA ASP A 182 39.28 -23.92 13.92
C ASP A 182 38.80 -25.19 13.19
N VAL A 183 37.47 -25.37 13.17
CA VAL A 183 36.81 -26.47 12.46
C VAL A 183 37.05 -26.37 10.95
N GLU A 184 36.97 -25.16 10.40
CA GLU A 184 37.13 -24.91 8.96
C GLU A 184 38.54 -25.25 8.46
N GLY A 185 39.57 -25.08 9.31
CA GLY A 185 40.95 -25.44 8.98
C GLY A 185 41.27 -26.94 9.01
N SER A 186 40.36 -27.80 9.47
CA SER A 186 40.63 -29.24 9.62
C SER A 186 40.53 -30.01 8.29
N PRO A 187 41.53 -30.81 7.90
CA PRO A 187 41.48 -31.65 6.70
C PRO A 187 40.29 -32.62 6.69
N GLU A 188 39.89 -33.12 7.86
CA GLU A 188 38.77 -34.03 8.03
C GLU A 188 37.44 -33.36 7.68
N TRP A 189 37.25 -32.09 8.07
CA TRP A 189 36.08 -31.29 7.69
C TRP A 189 36.10 -30.90 6.22
N GLN A 190 37.24 -30.44 5.71
CA GLN A 190 37.40 -30.04 4.30
C GLN A 190 37.15 -31.20 3.33
N SER A 191 37.59 -32.41 3.68
CA SER A 191 37.30 -33.62 2.90
C SER A 191 35.82 -33.98 2.91
N LEU A 192 35.12 -33.79 4.04
CA LEU A 192 33.69 -34.08 4.18
C LEU A 192 32.83 -33.15 3.31
N ILE A 193 33.12 -31.85 3.32
CA ILE A 193 32.33 -30.83 2.60
C ILE A 193 32.74 -30.62 1.14
N ALA A 194 33.73 -31.37 0.65
CA ALA A 194 34.18 -31.27 -0.73
C ALA A 194 33.04 -31.60 -1.72
N ALA A 195 32.93 -30.84 -2.80
CA ALA A 195 31.94 -31.10 -3.84
C ALA A 195 32.29 -32.37 -4.65
N PRO A 196 31.30 -33.09 -5.19
CA PRO A 196 31.55 -34.22 -6.10
C PRO A 196 32.39 -33.82 -7.31
N SER A 197 33.42 -34.62 -7.60
CA SER A 197 34.38 -34.33 -8.68
C SER A 197 34.06 -35.06 -9.98
N GLY A 198 33.27 -36.15 -9.93
CA GLY A 198 32.86 -36.90 -11.12
C GLY A 198 32.05 -36.07 -12.11
N ARG A 199 32.27 -36.30 -13.40
CA ARG A 199 31.53 -35.70 -14.53
C ARG A 199 31.16 -36.78 -15.53
N LEU A 200 30.04 -36.57 -16.22
CA LEU A 200 29.55 -37.49 -17.25
C LEU A 200 29.16 -36.72 -18.52
N SER A 201 29.49 -37.31 -19.66
CA SER A 201 28.97 -36.89 -20.96
C SER A 201 28.13 -37.99 -21.59
N SER A 202 27.05 -37.61 -22.28
CA SER A 202 26.22 -38.51 -23.10
C SER A 202 26.37 -38.15 -24.57
N VAL A 203 26.66 -39.15 -25.40
CA VAL A 203 26.95 -38.97 -26.83
C VAL A 203 26.38 -40.12 -27.66
N PRO A 204 26.06 -39.90 -28.94
CA PRO A 204 25.80 -41.01 -29.85
C PRO A 204 27.07 -41.84 -30.08
N VAL A 205 26.90 -43.15 -30.28
CA VAL A 205 27.97 -44.08 -30.67
C VAL A 205 28.56 -43.63 -32.01
N GLY A 206 29.84 -43.24 -32.02
CA GLY A 206 30.53 -42.70 -33.20
C GLY A 206 30.76 -41.18 -33.19
N GLY A 207 30.23 -40.45 -32.21
CA GLY A 207 30.42 -39.00 -32.07
C GLY A 207 29.36 -38.15 -32.79
N LEU A 208 29.44 -36.82 -32.63
CA LEU A 208 28.44 -35.86 -33.14
C LEU A 208 28.59 -35.53 -34.63
N ASP A 209 29.68 -35.97 -35.27
CA ASP A 209 30.07 -35.60 -36.63
C ASP A 209 29.77 -36.73 -37.64
N ASP A 210 28.49 -37.04 -37.86
CA ASP A 210 27.88 -37.54 -39.12
C ASP A 210 26.43 -37.99 -38.83
N ALA A 211 25.55 -37.94 -39.84
CA ALA A 211 24.09 -37.90 -39.67
C ALA A 211 23.33 -39.25 -39.77
N PRO A 212 23.26 -40.06 -38.71
CA PRO A 212 22.08 -40.83 -38.31
C PRO A 212 21.35 -40.17 -37.12
N PRO A 213 20.10 -40.58 -36.79
CA PRO A 213 19.48 -40.19 -35.52
C PRO A 213 20.36 -40.65 -34.36
N ALA A 214 20.60 -39.76 -33.38
CA ALA A 214 21.49 -40.01 -32.24
C ALA A 214 20.99 -41.11 -31.31
N TYR A 215 19.69 -41.41 -31.37
CA TYR A 215 19.05 -42.53 -30.68
C TYR A 215 18.22 -43.34 -31.69
N THR A 216 18.32 -44.68 -31.61
CA THR A 216 17.70 -45.59 -32.57
C THR A 216 16.53 -46.40 -31.99
N GLY A 217 16.21 -46.20 -30.70
CA GLY A 217 15.14 -46.91 -30.03
C GLY A 217 13.73 -46.40 -30.38
N GLY A 218 12.75 -47.28 -30.26
CA GLY A 218 11.36 -46.99 -30.63
C GLY A 218 10.52 -46.27 -29.57
N GLU A 219 11.05 -46.07 -28.37
CA GLU A 219 10.33 -45.51 -27.21
C GLU A 219 11.02 -44.27 -26.64
N ASN A 220 10.26 -43.42 -25.95
CA ASN A 220 10.83 -42.32 -25.18
C ASN A 220 11.46 -42.87 -23.88
N ARG A 221 12.69 -42.47 -23.60
CA ARG A 221 13.46 -42.94 -22.43
C ARG A 221 13.93 -41.77 -21.56
N LEU A 222 14.15 -42.06 -20.28
CA LEU A 222 14.88 -41.20 -19.36
C LEU A 222 15.98 -42.07 -18.74
N TYR A 223 17.18 -41.97 -19.28
CA TYR A 223 18.31 -42.74 -18.79
C TYR A 223 18.75 -42.23 -17.43
N ARG A 224 19.13 -43.15 -16.53
CA ARG A 224 19.80 -42.88 -15.26
C ARG A 224 21.10 -43.66 -15.23
N ILE A 225 22.22 -42.97 -15.00
CA ILE A 225 23.53 -43.55 -14.74
C ILE A 225 23.84 -43.28 -13.27
N GLU A 226 23.95 -44.31 -12.45
CA GLU A 226 24.16 -44.19 -11.00
C GLU A 226 25.45 -44.89 -10.58
N LEU A 227 26.27 -44.21 -9.78
CA LEU A 227 27.46 -44.79 -9.17
C LEU A 227 27.06 -45.73 -8.04
N HIS A 228 27.58 -46.96 -8.08
CA HIS A 228 27.39 -47.96 -7.05
C HIS A 228 28.54 -47.87 -6.06
N ASP A 229 29.74 -48.33 -6.41
CA ASP A 229 30.90 -48.23 -5.53
C ASP A 229 31.65 -46.90 -5.69
N SER A 230 32.03 -46.32 -4.56
CA SER A 230 32.85 -45.11 -4.50
C SER A 230 34.34 -45.40 -4.73
N GLY A 231 35.08 -44.41 -5.18
CA GLY A 231 36.54 -44.47 -5.35
C GLY A 231 37.04 -43.74 -6.60
N PRO A 232 38.33 -43.86 -6.92
CA PRO A 232 38.87 -43.37 -8.18
C PRO A 232 38.34 -44.13 -9.39
N ALA A 233 38.56 -43.57 -10.58
CA ALA A 233 38.33 -44.30 -11.83
C ALA A 233 39.07 -45.65 -11.82
N GLY A 234 38.41 -46.70 -12.31
CA GLY A 234 38.89 -48.08 -12.31
C GLY A 234 38.55 -48.89 -11.06
N THR A 235 38.22 -48.23 -9.93
CA THR A 235 37.69 -48.91 -8.73
C THR A 235 36.24 -48.55 -8.46
N ALA A 236 35.82 -47.31 -8.75
CA ALA A 236 34.43 -46.94 -8.71
C ALA A 236 33.63 -47.72 -9.77
N THR A 237 32.39 -48.08 -9.45
CA THR A 237 31.50 -48.82 -10.34
C THR A 237 30.21 -48.04 -10.55
N PHE A 238 29.50 -48.32 -11.64
CA PHE A 238 28.22 -47.72 -11.96
C PHE A 238 27.23 -48.75 -12.52
N LYS A 239 25.97 -48.39 -12.49
CA LYS A 239 24.81 -49.13 -13.00
C LYS A 239 23.90 -48.17 -13.76
N TRP A 240 23.05 -48.68 -14.63
CA TRP A 240 22.20 -47.81 -15.44
C TRP A 240 20.81 -48.39 -15.70
N SER A 241 19.86 -47.48 -15.93
CA SER A 241 18.50 -47.82 -16.34
C SER A 241 18.02 -46.86 -17.42
N SER A 242 17.24 -47.36 -18.38
CA SER A 242 16.60 -46.57 -19.43
C SER A 242 15.27 -45.93 -19.00
N THR A 243 14.78 -46.28 -17.81
CA THR A 243 13.53 -45.77 -17.22
C THR A 243 13.76 -45.11 -15.86
N ASN A 244 14.87 -44.40 -15.69
CA ASN A 244 15.24 -43.67 -14.46
C ASN A 244 15.30 -44.54 -13.17
N GLY A 245 15.40 -45.86 -13.30
CA GLY A 245 15.29 -46.78 -12.16
C GLY A 245 13.90 -46.78 -11.50
N SER A 246 12.84 -46.47 -12.27
CA SER A 246 11.46 -46.36 -11.78
C SER A 246 10.73 -47.70 -11.63
N VAL A 247 11.31 -48.79 -12.13
CA VAL A 247 10.76 -50.14 -11.97
C VAL A 247 11.18 -50.67 -10.60
N VAL A 248 10.29 -50.47 -9.62
CA VAL A 248 10.51 -50.84 -8.22
C VAL A 248 9.33 -51.67 -7.71
N SER A 249 9.61 -52.66 -6.84
CA SER A 249 8.58 -53.44 -6.15
C SER A 249 8.94 -53.69 -4.70
N ALA A 250 7.94 -53.62 -3.81
CA ALA A 250 8.12 -53.94 -2.39
C ALA A 250 8.37 -55.44 -2.20
N VAL A 251 9.34 -55.80 -1.36
CA VAL A 251 9.59 -57.19 -0.96
C VAL A 251 8.69 -57.53 0.22
N VAL A 252 7.86 -58.55 0.04
CA VAL A 252 6.88 -59.02 1.03
C VAL A 252 7.47 -60.15 1.89
N ALA A 253 8.29 -61.01 1.31
CA ALA A 253 8.96 -62.09 2.02
C ALA A 253 10.27 -62.49 1.33
N ILE A 254 11.23 -62.93 2.12
CA ILE A 254 12.49 -63.54 1.67
C ILE A 254 12.45 -65.00 2.12
N SER A 255 12.76 -65.94 1.23
CA SER A 255 12.84 -67.37 1.56
C SER A 255 13.95 -67.66 2.59
N HIS A 256 13.84 -68.79 3.29
CA HIS A 256 14.85 -69.18 4.29
C HIS A 256 16.25 -69.38 3.68
N ASP A 257 16.33 -69.84 2.42
CA ASP A 257 17.58 -69.95 1.66
C ASP A 257 18.00 -68.65 0.98
N ARG A 258 17.28 -67.53 1.22
CA ARG A 258 17.55 -66.17 0.73
C ARG A 258 17.82 -66.03 -0.78
N THR A 259 17.35 -66.99 -1.58
CA THR A 259 17.43 -66.98 -3.04
C THR A 259 16.09 -66.69 -3.70
N GLN A 260 15.00 -66.56 -2.93
CA GLN A 260 13.68 -66.25 -3.47
C GLN A 260 13.04 -65.07 -2.75
N LEU A 261 12.53 -64.12 -3.53
CA LEU A 261 11.83 -62.94 -3.05
C LEU A 261 10.37 -63.01 -3.49
N THR A 262 9.45 -62.96 -2.53
CA THR A 262 8.05 -62.66 -2.83
C THR A 262 7.91 -61.15 -2.86
N VAL A 263 7.46 -60.59 -3.98
CA VAL A 263 7.30 -59.15 -4.18
C VAL A 263 5.83 -58.79 -4.37
N ALA A 264 5.45 -57.57 -3.99
CA ALA A 264 4.07 -57.12 -4.05
C ALA A 264 3.52 -57.13 -5.49
N ARG A 265 4.37 -56.82 -6.47
CA ARG A 265 4.08 -56.89 -7.91
C ARG A 265 5.34 -57.23 -8.70
N VAL A 266 5.24 -58.19 -9.62
CA VAL A 266 6.32 -58.48 -10.59
C VAL A 266 6.21 -57.62 -11.85
N GLU A 267 4.98 -57.24 -12.20
CA GLU A 267 4.64 -56.47 -13.39
C GLU A 267 3.94 -55.16 -13.00
N ARG A 268 4.45 -54.02 -13.50
CA ARG A 268 3.75 -52.72 -13.42
C ARG A 268 2.77 -52.55 -14.61
N ASP A 269 3.16 -53.04 -15.79
CA ASP A 269 2.38 -53.26 -17.01
C ASP A 269 3.07 -54.36 -17.86
N ARG A 270 2.39 -54.96 -18.86
CA ARG A 270 2.81 -56.09 -19.70
C ARG A 270 4.14 -55.91 -20.47
N VAL A 271 4.70 -54.70 -20.51
CA VAL A 271 5.86 -54.33 -21.34
C VAL A 271 7.15 -54.09 -20.53
N VAL A 272 7.07 -53.73 -19.24
CA VAL A 272 8.24 -53.20 -18.46
C VAL A 272 8.43 -53.89 -17.10
N GLY A 273 7.96 -55.14 -16.93
CA GLY A 273 8.16 -55.93 -15.70
C GLY A 273 9.60 -56.40 -15.47
N ILE A 274 9.87 -56.99 -14.30
CA ILE A 274 11.14 -57.68 -14.00
C ILE A 274 11.13 -59.03 -14.70
N GLN A 275 12.18 -59.36 -15.46
CA GLN A 275 12.32 -60.58 -16.25
C GLN A 275 13.53 -61.42 -15.82
N PRO A 276 13.55 -62.73 -16.14
CA PRO A 276 14.77 -63.52 -16.03
C PRO A 276 15.90 -62.93 -16.87
N GLY A 277 17.09 -62.82 -16.30
CA GLY A 277 18.26 -62.18 -16.89
C GLY A 277 18.45 -60.70 -16.51
N ASP A 278 17.47 -60.09 -15.86
CA ASP A 278 17.60 -58.71 -15.37
C ASP A 278 18.40 -58.67 -14.06
N TRP A 279 19.14 -57.57 -13.87
CA TRP A 279 19.77 -57.24 -12.60
C TRP A 279 18.81 -56.42 -11.74
N VAL A 280 18.70 -56.79 -10.46
CA VAL A 280 17.94 -56.04 -9.46
C VAL A 280 18.83 -55.65 -8.29
N GLU A 281 18.58 -54.48 -7.74
CA GLU A 281 19.15 -54.04 -6.47
C GLU A 281 18.12 -54.22 -5.36
N VAL A 282 18.46 -55.00 -4.34
CA VAL A 282 17.70 -55.09 -3.10
C VAL A 282 18.17 -53.99 -2.15
N ILE A 283 17.26 -53.13 -1.70
CA ILE A 283 17.56 -52.01 -0.82
C ILE A 283 16.41 -51.76 0.15
N ASP A 284 16.67 -51.09 1.26
CA ASP A 284 15.68 -50.63 2.22
C ASP A 284 15.96 -49.16 2.64
N ASP A 285 15.08 -48.59 3.47
CA ASP A 285 15.22 -47.22 3.96
C ASP A 285 16.43 -47.06 4.89
N GLU A 286 16.90 -48.12 5.55
CA GLU A 286 18.05 -48.03 6.45
C GLU A 286 19.35 -47.80 5.67
N LEU A 287 19.61 -48.63 4.65
CA LEU A 287 20.74 -48.46 3.75
C LEU A 287 20.65 -47.13 3.00
N GLU A 288 19.47 -46.78 2.48
CA GLU A 288 19.27 -45.51 1.76
C GLU A 288 19.57 -44.29 2.64
N LEU A 289 19.03 -44.25 3.86
CA LEU A 289 19.25 -43.14 4.79
C LEU A 289 20.70 -43.10 5.30
N ALA A 290 21.34 -44.26 5.48
CA ALA A 290 22.77 -44.37 5.77
C ALA A 290 23.63 -43.79 4.64
N GLY A 291 23.14 -43.85 3.39
CA GLY A 291 23.90 -43.52 2.18
C GLY A 291 24.75 -44.69 1.70
N GLU A 292 24.35 -45.91 2.06
CA GLU A 292 24.95 -47.17 1.66
C GLU A 292 24.22 -47.73 0.43
N VAL A 293 24.91 -48.56 -0.34
CA VAL A 293 24.35 -49.15 -1.55
C VAL A 293 23.55 -50.42 -1.23
N GLY A 294 22.56 -50.73 -2.07
CA GLY A 294 21.84 -51.99 -1.99
C GLY A 294 22.67 -53.16 -2.52
N VAL A 295 22.12 -54.36 -2.42
CA VAL A 295 22.76 -55.59 -2.91
C VAL A 295 22.29 -55.89 -4.32
N MET A 296 23.23 -56.00 -5.27
CA MET A 296 22.94 -56.43 -6.64
C MET A 296 22.73 -57.94 -6.71
N ALA A 297 21.68 -58.36 -7.41
CA ALA A 297 21.34 -59.76 -7.63
C ALA A 297 20.79 -59.99 -9.05
N LEU A 298 21.22 -61.07 -9.69
CA LEU A 298 20.72 -61.49 -10.99
C LEU A 298 19.44 -62.31 -10.84
N VAL A 299 18.38 -61.98 -11.57
CA VAL A 299 17.13 -62.72 -11.57
C VAL A 299 17.24 -63.94 -12.50
N GLN A 300 17.16 -65.15 -11.98
CA GLN A 300 17.16 -66.39 -12.76
C GLN A 300 15.77 -66.83 -13.22
N GLY A 301 14.73 -66.47 -12.47
CA GLY A 301 13.38 -66.94 -12.73
C GLY A 301 12.33 -66.03 -12.12
N VAL A 302 11.18 -65.96 -12.78
CA VAL A 302 10.06 -65.10 -12.39
C VAL A 302 8.76 -65.91 -12.48
N ASP A 303 7.97 -65.89 -11.41
CA ASP A 303 6.60 -66.38 -11.40
C ASP A 303 5.65 -65.20 -11.11
N SER A 304 5.03 -64.69 -12.17
CA SER A 304 4.15 -63.51 -12.08
C SER A 304 2.82 -63.81 -11.36
N THR A 305 2.39 -65.08 -11.27
CA THR A 305 1.15 -65.45 -10.57
C THR A 305 1.38 -65.51 -9.06
N ALA A 306 2.53 -66.05 -8.65
CA ALA A 306 2.93 -66.11 -7.24
C ALA A 306 3.59 -64.81 -6.75
N GLY A 307 3.95 -63.89 -7.64
CA GLY A 307 4.72 -62.71 -7.30
C GLY A 307 6.15 -63.03 -6.86
N LEU A 308 6.76 -64.08 -7.42
CA LEU A 308 8.03 -64.64 -6.94
C LEU A 308 9.17 -64.34 -7.90
N LEU A 309 10.29 -63.83 -7.37
CA LEU A 309 11.56 -63.69 -8.06
C LEU A 309 12.55 -64.72 -7.50
N ARG A 310 13.28 -65.42 -8.37
CA ARG A 310 14.38 -66.33 -8.01
C ARG A 310 15.70 -65.68 -8.39
N LEU A 311 16.61 -65.59 -7.44
CA LEU A 311 17.92 -64.95 -7.57
C LEU A 311 19.01 -65.99 -7.85
N ALA A 312 20.06 -65.58 -8.54
CA ALA A 312 21.22 -66.44 -8.85
C ALA A 312 22.13 -66.70 -7.65
N SER A 313 22.17 -65.76 -6.71
CA SER A 313 22.98 -65.79 -5.50
C SER A 313 22.12 -65.54 -4.27
N GLU A 314 22.59 -66.06 -3.14
CA GLU A 314 21.98 -65.84 -1.83
C GLU A 314 22.20 -64.40 -1.37
N LEU A 315 21.17 -63.74 -0.84
CA LEU A 315 21.33 -62.43 -0.21
C LEU A 315 22.07 -62.52 1.14
N PRO A 316 22.80 -61.47 1.56
CA PRO A 316 23.47 -61.43 2.86
C PRO A 316 22.54 -61.73 4.03
N GLU A 317 23.09 -62.36 5.09
CA GLU A 317 22.30 -62.78 6.26
C GLU A 317 21.97 -61.55 7.09
N ASP A 318 20.76 -61.49 7.64
CA ASP A 318 20.27 -60.44 8.53
C ASP A 318 20.32 -58.99 7.99
N LEU A 319 20.70 -58.78 6.74
CA LEU A 319 20.76 -57.45 6.14
C LEU A 319 19.37 -56.88 5.82
N PHE A 320 18.44 -57.74 5.39
CA PHE A 320 17.09 -57.36 5.02
C PHE A 320 16.05 -58.12 5.84
N ASP A 321 15.11 -57.39 6.43
CA ASP A 321 13.96 -57.96 7.12
C ASP A 321 12.66 -57.40 6.50
N PRO A 322 11.96 -58.15 5.63
CA PRO A 322 10.70 -57.69 5.06
C PRO A 322 9.54 -57.68 6.07
N SER A 323 9.68 -58.31 7.25
CA SER A 323 8.68 -58.26 8.31
C SER A 323 8.71 -56.93 9.09
N ALA A 324 9.87 -56.26 9.10
CA ALA A 324 10.05 -54.89 9.55
C ALA A 324 9.51 -53.92 8.49
N THR A 325 8.18 -53.82 8.40
CA THR A 325 7.47 -53.08 7.34
C THR A 325 7.91 -51.61 7.21
N GLU A 326 8.39 -51.00 8.29
CA GLU A 326 8.93 -49.65 8.36
C GLU A 326 10.27 -49.45 7.66
N ARG A 327 11.00 -50.54 7.35
CA ARG A 327 12.24 -50.49 6.56
C ARG A 327 11.95 -50.36 5.06
N HIS A 328 10.73 -50.70 4.61
CA HIS A 328 10.33 -50.61 3.20
C HIS A 328 11.30 -51.30 2.23
N THR A 329 11.70 -52.54 2.57
CA THR A 329 12.55 -53.40 1.72
C THR A 329 11.94 -53.55 0.33
N ARG A 330 12.75 -53.33 -0.70
CA ARG A 330 12.30 -53.23 -2.09
C ARG A 330 13.38 -53.65 -3.07
N VAL A 331 12.95 -54.07 -4.25
CA VAL A 331 13.81 -54.35 -5.39
C VAL A 331 13.66 -53.27 -6.45
N ARG A 332 14.77 -52.83 -7.03
CA ARG A 332 14.82 -51.90 -8.17
C ARG A 332 15.50 -52.57 -9.36
N ARG A 333 14.90 -52.51 -10.55
CA ARG A 333 15.50 -53.05 -11.78
C ARG A 333 16.57 -52.11 -12.35
N TRP A 334 17.63 -52.71 -12.87
CA TRP A 334 18.69 -52.07 -13.65
C TRP A 334 18.82 -52.79 -15.00
N ASP A 335 19.03 -52.04 -16.08
CA ASP A 335 18.89 -52.54 -17.46
C ASP A 335 20.23 -53.08 -18.04
N GLN A 336 21.34 -52.94 -17.32
CA GLN A 336 22.62 -53.54 -17.71
C GLN A 336 22.54 -55.08 -17.75
N LYS A 337 23.19 -55.71 -18.74
CA LYS A 337 23.29 -57.19 -18.87
C LYS A 337 24.37 -57.62 -19.85
N GLY A 338 24.84 -58.86 -19.72
CA GLY A 338 25.77 -59.49 -20.67
C GLY A 338 27.10 -58.75 -20.84
N SER A 339 27.70 -58.86 -22.04
CA SER A 339 28.94 -58.20 -22.42
C SER A 339 28.72 -56.70 -22.71
N VAL A 340 29.28 -55.85 -21.86
CA VAL A 340 29.38 -54.39 -22.06
C VAL A 340 30.58 -54.09 -22.95
N VAL A 341 30.39 -53.26 -23.98
CA VAL A 341 31.42 -52.94 -24.97
C VAL A 341 31.75 -51.45 -25.01
N ASP A 342 32.95 -51.12 -25.49
CA ASP A 342 33.32 -49.75 -25.84
C ASP A 342 32.80 -49.34 -27.23
N ALA A 343 32.95 -48.05 -27.58
CA ALA A 343 32.53 -47.54 -28.88
C ALA A 343 33.23 -48.17 -30.10
N SER A 344 34.31 -48.93 -29.91
CA SER A 344 34.97 -49.72 -30.97
C SER A 344 34.42 -51.14 -31.12
N GLY A 345 33.46 -51.53 -30.27
CA GLY A 345 32.86 -52.85 -30.22
C GLY A 345 33.68 -53.88 -29.44
N ARG A 346 34.69 -53.44 -28.67
CA ARG A 346 35.52 -54.34 -27.84
C ARG A 346 34.86 -54.55 -26.48
N GLU A 347 34.82 -55.80 -26.01
CA GLU A 347 34.36 -56.15 -24.66
C GLU A 347 35.19 -55.41 -23.60
N TYR A 348 34.50 -54.69 -22.72
CA TYR A 348 35.05 -53.97 -21.57
C TYR A 348 34.84 -54.77 -20.28
N VAL A 349 33.63 -55.27 -20.04
CA VAL A 349 33.29 -56.15 -18.90
C VAL A 349 32.13 -57.06 -19.28
N ASN A 350 32.11 -58.29 -18.79
CA ASN A 350 30.99 -59.22 -18.97
C ASN A 350 30.26 -59.43 -17.64
N LEU A 351 29.03 -58.92 -17.56
CA LEU A 351 28.24 -58.91 -16.34
C LEU A 351 27.69 -60.27 -15.94
N ASP A 352 27.64 -61.24 -16.86
CA ASP A 352 27.13 -62.59 -16.56
C ASP A 352 28.07 -63.40 -15.66
N VAL A 353 29.31 -62.92 -15.48
CA VAL A 353 30.35 -63.56 -14.68
C VAL A 353 30.95 -62.62 -13.61
N THR A 354 30.37 -61.43 -13.43
CA THR A 354 30.73 -60.48 -12.35
C THR A 354 29.55 -60.26 -11.40
N ASP A 355 29.65 -59.23 -10.57
CA ASP A 355 28.68 -58.78 -9.56
C ASP A 355 27.56 -57.86 -10.12
N GLY A 356 27.49 -57.70 -11.44
CA GLY A 356 26.42 -56.96 -12.11
C GLY A 356 26.59 -55.43 -12.14
N VAL A 357 27.77 -54.92 -11.76
CA VAL A 357 28.12 -53.49 -11.88
C VAL A 357 29.27 -53.26 -12.87
N ILE A 358 29.31 -52.07 -13.46
CA ILE A 358 30.26 -51.70 -14.53
C ILE A 358 31.37 -50.80 -13.94
N PRO A 359 32.66 -51.14 -14.07
CA PRO A 359 33.73 -50.25 -13.62
C PRO A 359 33.73 -48.92 -14.37
N VAL A 360 34.02 -47.81 -13.68
CA VAL A 360 34.24 -46.51 -14.31
C VAL A 360 35.59 -46.54 -15.06
N PRO A 361 35.65 -46.23 -16.37
CA PRO A 361 36.90 -46.26 -17.12
C PRO A 361 37.98 -45.31 -16.57
N THR A 362 39.24 -45.78 -16.54
CA THR A 362 40.39 -44.94 -16.17
C THR A 362 40.77 -43.94 -17.26
N ASP A 363 40.45 -44.24 -18.52
CA ASP A 363 40.63 -43.32 -19.65
C ASP A 363 39.36 -42.47 -19.83
N SER A 364 39.48 -41.16 -19.62
CA SER A 364 38.36 -40.24 -19.74
C SER A 364 37.83 -40.07 -21.17
N ALA A 365 38.57 -40.50 -22.18
CA ALA A 365 38.11 -40.51 -23.57
C ALA A 365 37.32 -41.78 -23.93
N MET A 366 37.34 -42.81 -23.06
CA MET A 366 36.65 -44.07 -23.31
C MET A 366 35.14 -43.89 -23.21
N GLN A 367 34.45 -44.31 -24.27
CA GLN A 367 32.99 -44.31 -24.35
C GLN A 367 32.48 -45.73 -24.11
N ILE A 368 31.60 -45.89 -23.12
CA ILE A 368 30.89 -47.15 -22.83
C ILE A 368 29.53 -47.11 -23.51
N VAL A 369 29.25 -48.12 -24.32
CA VAL A 369 27.98 -48.25 -25.04
C VAL A 369 26.91 -48.79 -24.09
N LEU A 370 25.74 -48.14 -24.06
CA LEU A 370 24.59 -48.57 -23.28
C LEU A 370 23.65 -49.45 -24.12
N GLU A 371 22.84 -48.81 -24.95
CA GLU A 371 21.90 -49.44 -25.89
C GLU A 371 21.50 -48.42 -26.99
N ASP A 372 20.85 -48.88 -28.05
CA ASP A 372 20.18 -48.04 -29.07
C ASP A 372 21.00 -46.89 -29.66
N GLY A 373 22.32 -47.06 -29.76
CA GLY A 373 23.23 -46.06 -30.31
C GLY A 373 23.69 -45.00 -29.31
N ILE A 374 23.45 -45.18 -28.01
CA ILE A 374 23.88 -44.27 -26.93
C ILE A 374 25.18 -44.77 -26.29
N ALA A 375 26.10 -43.85 -26.02
CA ALA A 375 27.29 -44.08 -25.21
C ALA A 375 27.49 -42.98 -24.16
N VAL A 376 28.22 -43.32 -23.10
CA VAL A 376 28.60 -42.38 -22.03
C VAL A 376 30.10 -42.42 -21.77
N SER A 377 30.67 -41.29 -21.35
CA SER A 377 32.07 -41.18 -20.92
C SER A 377 32.17 -40.45 -19.60
N PHE A 378 33.14 -40.83 -18.77
CA PHE A 378 33.37 -40.27 -17.45
C PHE A 378 34.63 -39.40 -17.44
N SER A 379 34.59 -38.29 -16.73
CA SER A 379 35.75 -37.41 -16.56
C SER A 379 35.80 -36.80 -15.17
N GLY A 380 36.96 -36.24 -14.80
CA GLY A 380 37.12 -35.47 -13.57
C GLY A 380 36.90 -33.98 -13.80
N GLY A 381 36.14 -33.33 -12.91
CA GLY A 381 36.03 -31.88 -12.87
C GLY A 381 37.33 -31.22 -12.40
N ALA A 382 37.57 -29.96 -12.80
CA ALA A 382 38.64 -29.16 -12.24
C ALA A 382 38.48 -29.04 -10.70
N PRO A 383 39.58 -29.05 -9.92
CA PRO A 383 39.49 -28.87 -8.47
C PRO A 383 38.79 -27.54 -8.16
N HIS A 384 37.68 -27.58 -7.44
CA HIS A 384 37.01 -26.38 -6.99
C HIS A 384 37.91 -25.69 -5.95
N PRO A 385 38.12 -24.36 -6.00
CA PRO A 385 38.81 -23.67 -4.91
C PRO A 385 38.08 -23.96 -3.58
N PRO A 386 38.81 -24.11 -2.46
CA PRO A 386 38.18 -24.31 -1.16
C PRO A 386 37.15 -23.20 -0.92
N ARG A 387 35.97 -23.56 -0.39
CA ARG A 387 34.90 -22.61 -0.04
C ARG A 387 35.53 -21.46 0.76
N ARG A 388 35.67 -20.27 0.13
CA ARG A 388 36.09 -19.07 0.86
C ARG A 388 34.89 -18.56 1.64
N VAL A 389 34.75 -19.04 2.87
CA VAL A 389 33.93 -18.35 3.87
C VAL A 389 34.64 -17.01 4.13
N GLY A 390 33.95 -15.89 3.91
CA GLY A 390 34.45 -14.56 4.26
C GLY A 390 34.99 -14.60 5.69
N GLY A 391 36.23 -14.15 5.88
CA GLY A 391 36.97 -14.36 7.12
C GLY A 391 36.18 -13.90 8.34
N ARG A 392 36.03 -14.80 9.31
CA ARG A 392 35.64 -14.43 10.67
C ARG A 392 36.66 -13.39 11.17
N PRO A 393 36.25 -12.25 11.77
CA PRO A 393 37.13 -11.63 12.75
C PRO A 393 37.36 -12.69 13.83
N ARG A 394 38.62 -13.02 14.08
CA ARG A 394 39.00 -13.98 15.13
C ARG A 394 38.69 -13.34 16.49
N THR A 395 37.45 -13.46 16.94
CA THR A 395 37.11 -13.20 18.34
C THR A 395 37.56 -14.43 19.12
N ARG A 396 38.66 -14.28 19.84
CA ARG A 396 39.16 -15.27 20.79
C ARG A 396 38.10 -15.36 21.89
N VAL A 397 37.26 -16.40 21.86
CA VAL A 397 36.36 -16.73 22.97
C VAL A 397 37.24 -17.18 24.11
N VAL A 398 37.45 -16.30 25.09
CA VAL A 398 37.94 -16.70 26.40
C VAL A 398 36.71 -17.17 27.15
N ALA A 399 36.67 -18.47 27.47
CA ALA A 399 35.65 -19.02 28.35
C ALA A 399 35.70 -18.30 29.71
N GLU A 400 34.54 -17.85 30.20
CA GLU A 400 34.40 -17.01 31.38
C GLU A 400 34.40 -17.80 32.71
N GLU A 401 34.97 -19.01 32.73
CA GLU A 401 35.06 -19.83 33.94
C GLU A 401 36.42 -20.53 34.01
N GLU A 402 37.41 -19.87 34.64
CA GLU A 402 38.40 -20.43 35.57
C GLU A 402 39.50 -19.39 35.89
N LEU A 403 40.00 -19.42 37.15
CA LEU A 403 41.14 -18.69 37.72
C LEU A 403 40.89 -17.31 38.34
N VAL A 404 40.08 -17.31 39.40
CA VAL A 404 40.50 -16.67 40.66
C VAL A 404 41.59 -17.55 41.26
N THR A 405 42.86 -17.20 41.04
CA THR A 405 43.97 -17.42 42.01
C THR A 405 45.28 -16.84 41.48
N PHE A 406 46.05 -16.24 42.40
CA PHE A 406 47.44 -15.78 42.29
C PHE A 406 47.72 -14.38 41.74
N PHE A 407 47.59 -13.39 42.61
CA PHE A 407 48.62 -12.36 42.76
C PHE A 407 49.87 -13.03 43.38
N GLU A 408 51.01 -13.02 42.69
CA GLU A 408 52.35 -12.80 43.26
C GLU A 408 53.43 -12.88 42.16
N GLY A 409 54.17 -11.78 41.97
CA GLY A 409 55.54 -11.83 41.45
C GLY A 409 55.80 -11.26 40.06
N GLY A 410 56.48 -10.10 40.03
CA GLY A 410 57.63 -9.91 39.14
C GLY A 410 57.39 -9.19 37.81
N VAL A 411 57.87 -7.95 37.76
CA VAL A 411 58.14 -7.17 36.55
C VAL A 411 59.30 -7.81 35.78
N GLU A 412 59.17 -8.05 34.48
CA GLU A 412 60.30 -7.94 33.54
C GLU A 412 59.82 -7.68 32.11
N ALA A 413 60.51 -6.72 31.48
CA ALA A 413 60.18 -6.13 30.18
C ALA A 413 60.58 -7.06 29.02
N LEU A 414 59.84 -7.00 27.91
CA LEU A 414 60.37 -7.37 26.61
C LEU A 414 59.81 -6.48 25.50
N ASP A 415 60.74 -5.93 24.72
CA ASP A 415 60.58 -4.89 23.70
C ASP A 415 59.62 -5.26 22.57
N VAL A 416 58.79 -4.28 22.17
CA VAL A 416 57.98 -4.33 20.95
C VAL A 416 58.67 -3.47 19.89
N GLU A 417 59.31 -4.12 18.93
CA GLU A 417 59.90 -3.49 17.76
C GLU A 417 58.78 -3.05 16.78
N VAL A 418 58.70 -1.75 16.54
CA VAL A 418 57.87 -1.11 15.51
C VAL A 418 58.54 -1.33 14.16
N LEU A 419 57.90 -2.05 13.24
CA LEU A 419 58.30 -2.09 11.84
C LEU A 419 57.30 -1.33 10.98
N GLU A 420 57.74 -0.14 10.57
CA GLU A 420 57.12 0.73 9.59
C GLU A 420 57.02 0.06 8.21
N THR A 421 55.98 0.46 7.48
CA THR A 421 55.70 0.13 6.10
C THR A 421 56.73 0.73 5.14
N SER A 422 57.25 -0.06 4.21
CA SER A 422 57.73 0.43 2.91
C SER A 422 57.49 -0.60 1.79
N PRO A 423 57.23 -0.17 0.55
CA PRO A 423 56.79 -1.03 -0.55
C PRO A 423 57.96 -1.50 -1.44
N HIS A 424 57.65 -2.45 -2.35
CA HIS A 424 58.45 -2.94 -3.51
C HIS A 424 59.28 -4.25 -3.31
N PRO A 425 59.66 -4.96 -4.39
CA PRO A 425 58.86 -6.02 -5.00
C PRO A 425 59.63 -7.36 -5.04
N GLY A 426 58.92 -8.45 -5.31
CA GLY A 426 59.56 -9.74 -5.58
C GLY A 426 59.63 -10.64 -4.35
N ARG A 427 58.71 -11.61 -4.31
CA ARG A 427 58.94 -12.87 -3.60
C ARG A 427 58.71 -14.03 -4.56
N PRO A 428 59.54 -15.08 -4.44
CA PRO A 428 59.55 -16.21 -5.37
C PRO A 428 58.27 -17.00 -5.21
N THR A 429 57.75 -17.47 -6.33
CA THR A 429 56.65 -18.42 -6.41
C THR A 429 57.01 -19.67 -5.62
N ARG A 430 56.55 -19.75 -4.36
CA ARG A 430 56.35 -21.05 -3.71
C ARG A 430 55.29 -21.76 -4.55
N ARG A 431 55.73 -22.62 -5.47
CA ARG A 431 54.92 -23.69 -6.02
C ARG A 431 54.32 -24.40 -4.81
N ARG A 432 53.06 -24.10 -4.49
CA ARG A 432 52.23 -25.02 -3.72
C ARG A 432 52.31 -26.31 -4.51
N HIS A 433 52.82 -27.36 -3.88
CA HIS A 433 52.50 -28.71 -4.32
C HIS A 433 50.96 -28.75 -4.42
N GLN A 434 50.45 -28.69 -5.65
CA GLN A 434 49.12 -29.21 -5.94
C GLN A 434 49.23 -30.67 -5.56
N ALA A 435 48.73 -31.02 -4.37
CA ALA A 435 48.26 -32.37 -4.17
C ALA A 435 47.20 -32.57 -5.26
N SER A 436 47.52 -33.43 -6.23
CA SER A 436 46.53 -33.95 -7.15
C SER A 436 45.47 -34.65 -6.30
N HIS A 437 44.40 -33.93 -5.97
CA HIS A 437 43.21 -34.59 -5.43
C HIS A 437 42.73 -35.54 -6.52
N ALA A 438 42.79 -36.83 -6.22
CA ALA A 438 42.32 -37.89 -7.11
C ALA A 438 40.85 -37.63 -7.45
N GLN A 439 40.45 -38.04 -8.65
CA GLN A 439 39.06 -37.98 -9.11
C GLN A 439 38.23 -38.94 -8.25
N ASP A 440 37.63 -38.47 -7.16
CA ASP A 440 36.79 -39.31 -6.31
C ASP A 440 35.33 -39.28 -6.80
N TYR A 441 34.86 -40.44 -7.28
CA TYR A 441 33.47 -40.75 -7.58
C TYR A 441 32.80 -41.27 -6.29
N ARG A 442 31.55 -40.84 -6.02
CA ARG A 442 30.83 -41.18 -4.78
C ARG A 442 29.64 -42.07 -5.08
N SER A 443 29.42 -43.06 -4.22
CA SER A 443 28.23 -43.92 -4.27
C SER A 443 26.95 -43.10 -4.23
N GLY A 444 25.98 -43.46 -5.05
CA GLY A 444 24.66 -42.82 -5.14
C GLY A 444 24.62 -41.51 -5.95
N ASP A 445 25.77 -40.96 -6.38
CA ASP A 445 25.79 -39.90 -7.39
C ASP A 445 25.24 -40.43 -8.70
N TYR A 446 24.39 -39.66 -9.37
CA TYR A 446 23.77 -40.09 -10.63
C TYR A 446 23.58 -38.95 -11.62
N TRP A 447 23.39 -39.32 -12.88
CA TRP A 447 23.03 -38.43 -13.99
C TRP A 447 21.77 -38.94 -14.66
N THR A 448 20.99 -38.01 -15.22
CA THR A 448 19.83 -38.35 -16.04
C THR A 448 19.83 -37.57 -17.33
N PHE A 449 19.43 -38.20 -18.43
CA PHE A 449 19.28 -37.57 -19.73
C PHE A 449 18.17 -38.25 -20.55
N ALA A 450 17.42 -37.47 -21.31
CA ALA A 450 16.30 -37.97 -22.10
C ALA A 450 16.71 -38.40 -23.52
N ALA A 451 16.05 -39.44 -24.03
CA ALA A 451 16.09 -39.83 -25.44
C ALA A 451 14.66 -39.96 -25.99
N ARG A 452 14.49 -39.69 -27.29
CA ARG A 452 13.18 -39.61 -27.94
C ARG A 452 13.13 -40.42 -29.21
N SER A 453 12.01 -41.09 -29.45
CA SER A 453 11.80 -42.01 -30.58
C SER A 453 11.91 -41.35 -31.97
N ASP A 454 12.01 -40.01 -32.04
CA ASP A 454 12.29 -39.25 -33.26
C ASP A 454 13.80 -39.15 -33.58
N GLY A 455 14.64 -39.73 -32.72
CA GLY A 455 16.09 -39.77 -32.87
C GLY A 455 16.84 -38.73 -32.05
N TRP A 456 16.15 -37.92 -31.24
CA TRP A 456 16.77 -36.91 -30.39
C TRP A 456 17.37 -37.50 -29.10
N LEU A 457 18.55 -37.01 -28.73
CA LEU A 457 19.27 -37.34 -27.50
C LEU A 457 19.65 -36.06 -26.76
N GLU A 458 19.38 -36.00 -25.46
CA GLU A 458 19.91 -34.97 -24.59
C GLU A 458 21.41 -35.20 -24.36
N VAL A 459 22.22 -34.27 -24.86
CA VAL A 459 23.68 -34.30 -24.75
C VAL A 459 24.10 -33.64 -23.44
N LEU A 460 24.69 -34.43 -22.55
CA LEU A 460 25.43 -33.95 -21.39
C LEU A 460 26.88 -33.72 -21.82
N ASP A 461 27.44 -32.57 -21.47
CA ASP A 461 28.84 -32.24 -21.71
C ASP A 461 29.54 -32.02 -20.38
N ALA A 462 30.34 -33.00 -19.95
CA ALA A 462 31.07 -33.01 -18.68
C ALA A 462 30.20 -32.51 -17.52
N ALA A 463 28.96 -33.00 -17.45
CA ALA A 463 27.95 -32.51 -16.51
C ALA A 463 28.23 -33.01 -15.09
N PRO A 464 28.01 -32.19 -14.04
CA PRO A 464 28.07 -32.66 -12.66
C PRO A 464 26.89 -33.60 -12.34
N PRO A 465 27.01 -34.47 -11.32
CA PRO A 465 25.92 -35.35 -10.94
C PRO A 465 24.70 -34.56 -10.47
N ARG A 466 23.50 -35.04 -10.86
CA ARG A 466 22.20 -34.66 -10.29
C ARG A 466 21.88 -35.44 -8.99
N GLY A 467 22.90 -36.08 -8.42
CA GLY A 467 22.89 -36.89 -7.20
C GLY A 467 22.25 -36.24 -5.98
N VAL A 468 22.12 -37.00 -4.89
CA VAL A 468 21.66 -36.44 -3.61
C VAL A 468 22.74 -35.51 -3.05
N TRP A 469 22.52 -34.19 -3.17
CA TRP A 469 23.41 -33.20 -2.59
C TRP A 469 23.23 -33.16 -1.08
N ARG A 470 24.28 -33.56 -0.35
CA ARG A 470 24.36 -33.49 1.10
C ARG A 470 24.97 -32.15 1.52
N HIS A 471 24.30 -31.47 2.43
CA HIS A 471 24.63 -30.15 2.95
C HIS A 471 25.04 -30.27 4.41
N TYR A 472 26.11 -29.57 4.79
CA TYR A 472 26.73 -29.76 6.10
C TYR A 472 26.78 -28.45 6.89
N CYS A 473 26.43 -28.50 8.16
CA CYS A 473 26.60 -27.40 9.10
C CYS A 473 27.25 -27.87 10.41
N PRO A 474 28.34 -27.24 10.87
CA PRO A 474 28.91 -27.56 12.17
C PRO A 474 27.97 -27.05 13.28
N LEU A 475 27.55 -27.92 14.19
CA LEU A 475 26.65 -27.56 15.29
C LEU A 475 27.41 -27.33 16.60
N ALA A 476 28.38 -28.19 16.91
CA ALA A 476 29.17 -28.07 18.13
C ALA A 476 30.52 -28.78 18.00
N ILE A 477 31.50 -28.33 18.79
CA ILE A 477 32.66 -29.13 19.16
C ILE A 477 32.27 -29.94 20.39
N VAL A 478 32.51 -31.25 20.40
CA VAL A 478 32.23 -32.13 21.54
C VAL A 478 33.52 -32.77 22.05
N ASN A 479 33.62 -32.94 23.36
CA ASN A 479 34.66 -33.74 24.01
C ASN A 479 33.98 -34.63 25.06
N PHE A 480 33.94 -35.93 24.78
CA PHE A 480 33.19 -36.88 25.60
C PHE A 480 33.86 -37.11 26.96
N PRO A 481 33.08 -37.30 28.05
CA PRO A 481 31.62 -37.50 28.05
C PRO A 481 30.76 -36.25 28.27
N ASP A 482 31.30 -35.08 28.66
CA ASP A 482 30.47 -34.01 29.27
C ASP A 482 30.66 -32.60 28.68
N PHE A 483 31.46 -32.44 27.63
CA PHE A 483 31.75 -31.12 27.07
C PHE A 483 31.18 -30.93 25.67
N SER A 484 30.46 -29.83 25.46
CA SER A 484 30.03 -29.35 24.15
C SER A 484 30.15 -27.83 24.04
N LEU A 485 30.83 -27.35 23.01
CA LEU A 485 30.94 -25.93 22.63
C LEU A 485 30.07 -25.66 21.40
N ASP A 486 29.08 -24.78 21.56
CA ASP A 486 28.12 -24.40 20.53
C ASP A 486 28.79 -23.62 19.38
N LEU A 487 28.61 -24.10 18.14
CA LEU A 487 29.13 -23.47 16.92
C LEU A 487 28.03 -22.87 16.04
N ARG A 488 26.76 -22.97 16.46
CA ARG A 488 25.61 -22.54 15.66
C ARG A 488 25.62 -21.03 15.45
N VAL A 489 25.34 -20.62 14.23
CA VAL A 489 25.22 -19.20 13.86
C VAL A 489 23.76 -18.81 13.96
N MET A 490 23.42 -17.96 14.94
CA MET A 490 22.08 -17.40 15.04
C MET A 490 21.82 -16.42 13.88
N TRP A 491 20.60 -16.41 13.37
CA TRP A 491 20.14 -15.51 12.33
C TRP A 491 18.85 -14.79 12.78
N PRO A 492 18.79 -13.46 12.69
CA PRO A 492 19.92 -12.57 12.39
C PRO A 492 21.03 -12.70 13.46
N PRO A 493 22.34 -12.58 13.12
CA PRO A 493 23.43 -12.67 14.09
C PRO A 493 23.17 -11.78 15.31
N PRO A 494 23.76 -12.12 16.47
CA PRO A 494 23.62 -11.29 17.68
C PRO A 494 24.00 -9.81 17.44
N GLU A 495 24.78 -9.56 16.40
CA GLU A 495 25.20 -8.26 15.86
C GLU A 495 24.38 -7.83 14.62
N LEU A 496 23.06 -8.01 14.64
CA LEU A 496 22.17 -7.33 13.69
C LEU A 496 21.05 -6.68 14.46
N THR A 497 21.44 -5.80 15.38
CA THR A 497 20.75 -4.51 15.41
C THR A 497 21.30 -3.69 14.24
N ARG A 498 20.52 -2.75 13.70
CA ARG A 498 20.98 -1.91 12.59
C ARG A 498 22.25 -1.10 12.91
N ALA A 499 22.66 -1.08 14.18
CA ALA A 499 23.94 -0.59 14.70
C ALA A 499 25.18 -1.21 14.03
N ASP A 500 25.14 -2.48 13.62
CA ASP A 500 26.34 -3.21 13.17
C ASP A 500 26.61 -3.11 11.66
N ARG A 501 25.83 -2.30 10.91
CA ARG A 501 26.04 -2.07 9.48
C ARG A 501 27.20 -1.11 9.13
N ALA A 502 27.97 -0.64 10.10
CA ALA A 502 29.20 0.10 9.79
C ALA A 502 30.39 -0.58 10.45
N SER A 503 31.31 -1.07 9.62
CA SER A 503 32.69 -1.40 9.96
C SER A 503 33.49 -0.14 10.36
N GLY A 504 32.92 0.66 11.26
CA GLY A 504 33.29 2.02 11.63
C GLY A 504 32.25 2.76 12.50
N ALA A 505 31.17 2.12 12.96
CA ALA A 505 30.22 2.75 13.89
C ALA A 505 30.86 3.00 15.26
N ILE A 506 30.72 4.22 15.76
CA ILE A 506 31.11 4.56 17.13
C ILE A 506 29.95 4.17 18.06
N SER A 507 30.16 3.14 18.88
CA SER A 507 29.15 2.66 19.82
C SER A 507 29.20 3.40 21.16
N VAL A 508 28.03 3.77 21.69
CA VAL A 508 27.85 4.42 22.99
C VAL A 508 26.89 3.59 23.84
N THR A 509 27.31 3.22 25.05
CA THR A 509 26.46 2.53 26.03
C THR A 509 25.81 3.53 26.96
N ALA A 510 24.62 3.19 27.50
CA ALA A 510 23.92 4.06 28.44
C ALA A 510 24.76 4.36 29.69
N THR A 511 25.38 3.33 30.28
CA THR A 511 26.30 3.48 31.42
C THR A 511 27.46 4.42 31.09
N GLY A 512 28.10 4.21 29.92
CA GLY A 512 29.25 5.02 29.51
C GLY A 512 28.91 6.50 29.33
N HIS A 513 27.72 6.80 28.78
CA HIS A 513 27.21 8.15 28.63
C HIS A 513 26.85 8.80 29.97
N ASN A 514 26.10 8.10 30.82
CA ASN A 514 25.58 8.65 32.07
C ASN A 514 26.69 8.92 33.10
N ASP A 515 27.73 8.11 33.12
CA ASP A 515 28.89 8.30 34.01
C ASP A 515 29.95 9.25 33.40
N GLY A 516 29.70 9.78 32.19
CA GLY A 516 30.56 10.74 31.50
C GLY A 516 31.82 10.17 30.85
N THR A 517 32.04 8.85 30.93
CA THR A 517 33.24 8.17 30.38
C THR A 517 33.31 8.23 28.85
N PHE A 518 32.17 8.09 28.17
CA PHE A 518 32.06 8.30 26.73
C PHE A 518 30.63 8.70 26.36
N THR A 519 30.42 9.97 26.04
CA THR A 519 29.08 10.54 25.82
C THR A 519 28.64 10.47 24.36
N ILE A 520 27.32 10.56 24.14
CA ILE A 520 26.76 10.65 22.78
C ILE A 520 27.33 11.85 22.01
N GLN A 521 27.47 13.01 22.66
CA GLN A 521 28.06 14.20 22.03
C GLN A 521 29.52 13.95 21.62
N GLN A 522 30.32 13.30 22.46
CA GLN A 522 31.70 12.95 22.11
C GLN A 522 31.77 11.99 20.92
N ALA A 523 30.80 11.07 20.77
CA ALA A 523 30.71 10.21 19.60
C ALA A 523 30.33 10.99 18.34
N ILE A 524 29.37 11.92 18.42
CA ILE A 524 28.99 12.82 17.32
C ILE A 524 30.19 13.68 16.90
N ASP A 525 30.91 14.27 17.85
CA ASP A 525 32.06 15.14 17.58
C ASP A 525 33.20 14.40 16.85
N ARG A 526 33.37 13.10 17.10
CA ARG A 526 34.37 12.26 16.40
C ARG A 526 34.02 12.01 14.93
N VAL A 527 32.74 11.88 14.59
CA VAL A 527 32.29 11.65 13.19
C VAL A 527 31.95 12.95 12.46
N LYS A 528 31.90 14.08 13.18
CA LYS A 528 31.48 15.40 12.68
C LYS A 528 32.22 15.86 11.41
N GLY A 529 33.52 15.58 11.34
CA GLY A 529 34.38 16.00 10.23
C GLY A 529 34.48 15.04 9.04
N THR A 530 34.05 13.78 9.19
CA THR A 530 34.21 12.74 8.15
C THR A 530 32.88 12.14 7.69
N GLY A 531 31.78 12.45 8.38
CA GLY A 531 30.59 11.62 8.36
C GLY A 531 30.83 10.28 9.05
N GLY A 532 29.74 9.57 9.36
CA GLY A 532 29.84 8.31 10.09
C GLY A 532 28.57 7.93 10.82
N HIS A 533 28.67 6.83 11.56
CA HIS A 533 27.54 6.20 12.23
C HIS A 533 27.81 6.14 13.72
N VAL A 534 26.88 6.67 14.52
CA VAL A 534 26.85 6.54 15.98
C VAL A 534 25.74 5.55 16.34
N SER A 535 26.11 4.46 17.00
CA SER A 535 25.18 3.44 17.47
C SER A 535 24.99 3.55 18.99
N LEU A 536 23.73 3.56 19.42
CA LEU A 536 23.36 3.60 20.83
C LEU A 536 22.85 2.23 21.25
N GLY A 537 23.48 1.67 22.30
CA GLY A 537 22.98 0.45 22.94
C GLY A 537 21.60 0.64 23.58
N PRO A 538 20.93 -0.45 23.99
CA PRO A 538 19.72 -0.35 24.80
C PRO A 538 20.03 0.29 26.16
N GLY A 539 19.11 1.09 26.68
CA GLY A 539 19.22 1.74 27.99
C GLY A 539 18.70 3.18 28.00
N LEU A 540 18.73 3.78 29.19
CA LEU A 540 18.32 5.15 29.45
C LEU A 540 19.54 6.08 29.42
N PHE A 541 19.55 7.05 28.51
CA PHE A 541 20.61 8.05 28.33
C PHE A 541 20.13 9.40 28.85
N TRP A 542 20.76 9.91 29.90
CA TRP A 542 20.40 11.19 30.52
C TRP A 542 21.15 12.34 29.85
N LEU A 543 20.43 13.12 29.04
CA LEU A 543 20.98 14.29 28.35
C LEU A 543 21.02 15.49 29.31
N ALA A 544 22.21 15.86 29.77
CA ALA A 544 22.42 17.08 30.56
C ALA A 544 22.29 18.36 29.71
N GLU A 545 22.66 18.27 28.44
CA GLU A 545 22.62 19.35 27.44
C GLU A 545 22.04 18.80 26.12
N PRO A 546 21.47 19.65 25.26
CA PRO A 546 21.10 19.32 23.87
C PRO A 546 22.19 18.57 23.10
N LEU A 547 21.83 17.52 22.35
CA LEU A 547 22.75 16.94 21.36
C LEU A 547 22.87 17.90 20.17
N ASP A 548 24.10 18.34 19.87
CA ASP A 548 24.40 19.30 18.81
C ASP A 548 24.94 18.61 17.54
N VAL A 549 24.08 18.50 16.54
CA VAL A 549 24.38 17.99 15.18
C VAL A 549 24.39 19.17 14.21
N THR A 550 25.21 20.17 14.52
CA THR A 550 25.33 21.40 13.72
C THR A 550 26.53 21.37 12.78
N ARG A 551 26.36 21.78 11.51
CA ARG A 551 27.42 21.80 10.47
C ARG A 551 28.07 20.43 10.24
N THR A 552 27.24 19.42 9.97
CA THR A 552 27.65 18.03 9.81
C THR A 552 27.26 17.47 8.45
N GLU A 553 28.00 16.46 7.97
CA GLU A 553 27.70 15.79 6.70
C GLU A 553 27.63 14.27 6.91
N SER A 554 26.57 13.62 6.41
CA SER A 554 26.40 12.16 6.39
C SER A 554 26.52 11.48 7.77
N ILE A 555 25.91 12.06 8.80
CA ILE A 555 25.83 11.45 10.13
C ILE A 555 24.58 10.56 10.25
N ARG A 556 24.75 9.35 10.77
CA ARG A 556 23.65 8.47 11.18
C ARG A 556 23.70 8.22 12.68
N LEU A 557 22.59 8.46 13.38
CA LEU A 557 22.39 8.13 14.80
C LEU A 557 21.31 7.03 14.90
N THR A 558 21.68 5.84 15.37
CA THR A 558 20.76 4.70 15.50
C THR A 558 20.68 4.18 16.93
N GLY A 559 19.48 3.91 17.44
CA GLY A 559 19.31 3.14 18.68
C GLY A 559 19.00 1.66 18.46
N SER A 560 18.63 0.98 19.54
CA SER A 560 18.22 -0.43 19.61
C SER A 560 16.69 -0.58 19.68
N GLY A 561 15.95 0.29 19.00
CA GLY A 561 14.50 0.39 19.03
C GLY A 561 13.97 1.10 20.29
N TRP A 562 12.84 0.63 20.82
CA TRP A 562 12.20 1.22 22.01
C TRP A 562 13.03 1.08 23.30
N ALA A 563 14.03 0.20 23.29
CA ALA A 563 14.92 -0.01 24.43
C ALA A 563 15.95 1.11 24.60
N THR A 564 16.24 1.90 23.54
CA THR A 564 17.13 3.07 23.61
C THR A 564 16.28 4.31 23.87
N VAL A 565 16.45 4.93 25.05
CA VAL A 565 15.67 6.08 25.48
C VAL A 565 16.60 7.23 25.82
N LEU A 566 16.53 8.32 25.05
CA LEU A 566 17.13 9.61 25.38
C LEU A 566 16.15 10.36 26.27
N LEU A 567 16.57 10.67 27.50
CA LEU A 567 15.78 11.46 28.43
C LEU A 567 16.44 12.82 28.62
N TYR A 568 15.71 13.86 28.27
CA TYR A 568 16.16 15.25 28.40
C TYR A 568 15.16 16.02 29.27
N ASP A 569 15.63 16.57 30.39
CA ASP A 569 14.79 17.33 31.32
C ASP A 569 15.04 18.85 31.29
N GLY A 570 15.86 19.30 30.34
CA GLY A 570 16.18 20.70 30.12
C GLY A 570 15.11 21.45 29.34
N THR A 571 15.35 22.74 29.17
CA THR A 571 14.38 23.65 28.56
C THR A 571 14.59 23.83 27.05
N ASP A 572 15.81 23.71 26.52
CA ASP A 572 16.06 23.82 25.06
C ASP A 572 15.73 22.53 24.26
N THR A 573 16.32 22.34 23.08
CA THR A 573 16.08 21.18 22.22
C THR A 573 16.84 19.91 22.62
N ALA A 574 16.17 18.76 22.76
CA ALA A 574 16.86 17.51 23.09
C ALA A 574 17.90 17.11 22.04
N VAL A 575 17.57 17.27 20.75
CA VAL A 575 18.50 17.02 19.64
C VAL A 575 18.34 18.12 18.60
N ARG A 576 19.41 18.88 18.38
CA ARG A 576 19.50 20.00 17.44
C ARG A 576 20.25 19.57 16.18
N VAL A 577 19.61 19.67 15.01
CA VAL A 577 20.28 19.51 13.73
C VAL A 577 20.21 20.82 12.98
N GLU A 578 21.33 21.50 12.78
CA GLU A 578 21.39 22.75 12.04
C GLU A 578 22.50 22.70 10.98
N GLN A 579 22.31 23.40 9.86
CA GLN A 579 23.29 23.54 8.78
C GLN A 579 23.98 22.22 8.36
N SER A 580 23.24 21.11 8.31
CA SER A 580 23.77 19.75 8.15
C SER A 580 23.14 18.96 7.01
N VAL A 581 23.93 18.18 6.30
CA VAL A 581 23.50 17.45 5.09
C VAL A 581 23.52 15.94 5.33
N GLY A 582 22.43 15.24 5.04
CA GLY A 582 22.41 13.77 5.09
C GLY A 582 22.37 13.20 6.50
N VAL A 583 21.69 13.88 7.43
CA VAL A 583 21.54 13.42 8.82
C VAL A 583 20.42 12.40 8.89
N THR A 584 20.68 11.24 9.51
CA THR A 584 19.68 10.20 9.76
C THR A 584 19.55 9.91 11.25
N ILE A 585 18.33 9.93 11.81
CA ILE A 585 18.05 9.51 13.18
C ILE A 585 16.97 8.42 13.15
N GLU A 586 17.24 7.27 13.75
CA GLU A 586 16.34 6.11 13.71
C GLU A 586 16.48 5.16 14.91
N GLU A 587 15.43 4.38 15.16
CA GLU A 587 15.38 3.27 16.13
C GLU A 587 15.68 3.68 17.58
N LEU A 588 15.21 4.84 18.02
CA LEU A 588 15.34 5.28 19.41
C LEU A 588 14.05 5.95 19.91
N THR A 589 14.03 6.29 21.20
CA THR A 589 12.98 7.09 21.83
C THR A 589 13.59 8.37 22.38
N VAL A 590 13.00 9.52 22.08
CA VAL A 590 13.32 10.78 22.75
C VAL A 590 12.16 11.13 23.67
N LEU A 591 12.45 11.22 24.97
CA LEU A 591 11.55 11.69 26.00
C LEU A 591 12.05 13.04 26.51
N SER A 592 11.20 14.05 26.43
CA SER A 592 11.48 15.34 27.06
C SER A 592 10.44 15.67 28.12
N ALA A 593 10.89 16.07 29.31
CA ALA A 593 10.04 16.41 30.44
C ALA A 593 10.56 17.67 31.16
N ALA A 594 9.83 18.78 31.11
CA ALA A 594 10.25 20.01 31.78
C ALA A 594 10.15 19.87 33.32
N ARG A 595 11.28 19.86 34.05
CA ARG A 595 11.32 20.08 35.51
C ARG A 595 11.54 21.57 35.80
N GLY A 596 10.89 22.10 36.85
CA GLY A 596 11.08 23.48 37.32
C GLY A 596 9.87 24.42 37.19
N LEU A 597 8.68 23.88 36.93
CA LEU A 597 7.44 24.66 36.94
C LEU A 597 7.12 25.09 38.39
N ALA A 598 7.01 26.40 38.62
CA ALA A 598 6.48 26.95 39.87
C ALA A 598 5.16 26.24 40.24
N ALA A 599 4.91 26.03 41.54
CA ALA A 599 3.72 25.33 42.04
C ALA A 599 2.44 25.85 41.35
N GLY A 600 1.93 25.08 40.38
CA GLY A 600 0.77 25.46 39.57
C GLY A 600 0.91 25.26 38.05
N ALA A 601 2.10 25.10 37.48
CA ALA A 601 2.24 24.88 36.03
C ALA A 601 2.34 23.39 35.63
N ARG A 602 1.58 23.00 34.60
CA ARG A 602 1.27 21.60 34.20
C ARG A 602 2.34 21.02 33.27
N GLN A 603 2.68 19.75 33.48
CA GLN A 603 3.75 19.00 32.79
C GLN A 603 3.43 18.79 31.30
N ALA A 604 4.43 18.95 30.43
CA ALA A 604 4.37 18.54 29.02
C ALA A 604 5.37 17.38 28.80
N LEU A 605 4.87 16.24 28.31
CA LEU A 605 5.69 15.11 27.87
C LEU A 605 5.64 15.06 26.33
N SER A 606 6.78 15.15 25.66
CA SER A 606 6.90 14.78 24.24
C SER A 606 7.61 13.44 24.10
N VAL A 607 7.03 12.55 23.29
CA VAL A 607 7.62 11.27 22.91
C VAL A 607 7.81 11.28 21.39
N LEU A 608 9.06 11.19 20.93
CA LEU A 608 9.39 11.00 19.51
C LEU A 608 10.07 9.64 19.32
N LEU A 609 9.47 8.78 18.50
CA LEU A 609 10.03 7.48 18.10
C LEU A 609 10.48 7.51 16.65
N PRO A 610 11.67 8.04 16.28
CA PRO A 610 12.10 8.06 14.90
C PRO A 610 12.39 6.64 14.40
N ARG A 611 11.75 6.20 13.30
CA ARG A 611 12.10 4.95 12.58
C ARG A 611 12.81 5.19 11.25
N GLY A 612 12.78 6.44 10.77
CA GLY A 612 13.49 6.90 9.58
C GLY A 612 13.27 8.40 9.38
N LEU A 613 14.04 9.21 10.11
CA LEU A 613 14.15 10.65 9.88
C LEU A 613 15.43 10.91 9.08
N SER A 614 15.32 11.43 7.86
CA SER A 614 16.48 11.72 6.99
C SER A 614 16.31 13.02 6.23
N GLY A 615 17.34 13.86 6.10
CA GLY A 615 17.26 15.05 5.24
C GLY A 615 18.54 15.89 5.11
N THR A 616 18.50 16.87 4.23
CA THR A 616 19.44 17.99 4.07
C THR A 616 18.91 19.18 4.89
N ALA A 617 19.34 19.29 6.14
CA ALA A 617 18.89 20.32 7.08
C ALA A 617 19.68 21.62 6.95
N ALA A 618 18.99 22.77 6.94
CA ALA A 618 19.54 23.93 7.63
C ALA A 618 19.01 24.01 9.08
N ASP A 619 17.84 23.43 9.42
CA ASP A 619 17.29 23.32 10.80
C ASP A 619 16.29 22.12 10.91
N VAL A 620 16.73 20.91 11.28
CA VAL A 620 15.86 19.81 11.75
C VAL A 620 15.96 19.72 13.28
N LEU A 621 15.07 20.42 13.98
CA LEU A 621 15.06 20.48 15.43
C LEU A 621 14.11 19.43 16.00
N THR A 622 14.68 18.40 16.63
CA THR A 622 13.92 17.38 17.37
C THR A 622 13.83 17.79 18.84
N SER A 623 12.85 18.64 19.16
CA SER A 623 12.54 18.90 20.57
C SER A 623 11.22 19.54 20.98
N LEU A 624 11.00 19.33 22.28
CA LEU A 624 10.36 20.19 23.26
C LEU A 624 11.20 21.48 23.44
N GLN A 625 10.59 22.66 23.42
CA GLN A 625 11.20 23.91 23.90
C GLN A 625 10.44 24.38 25.15
N THR A 626 11.19 24.88 26.12
CA THR A 626 10.82 25.65 27.31
C THR A 626 11.95 26.68 27.54
N ILE A 627 11.66 27.78 28.23
CA ILE A 627 12.33 29.07 28.00
C ILE A 627 13.29 29.45 29.14
N GLY A 628 14.43 30.04 28.78
CA GLY A 628 15.25 30.92 29.64
C GLY A 628 14.79 32.39 29.51
N SER A 629 14.70 33.07 30.65
CA SER A 629 14.14 34.40 30.93
C SER A 629 14.26 35.50 29.85
N GLN A 630 13.11 36.07 29.44
CA GLN A 630 12.78 37.53 29.35
C GLN A 630 11.65 37.86 28.34
N HIS A 631 11.13 36.90 27.54
CA HIS A 631 9.91 37.10 26.75
C HIS A 631 8.92 35.93 26.93
N SER A 632 7.64 36.26 27.00
CA SER A 632 6.53 35.47 27.51
C SER A 632 6.01 34.38 26.54
N SER A 633 5.86 33.14 27.05
CA SER A 633 4.94 32.06 26.64
C SER A 633 5.01 31.44 25.23
N GLU A 634 6.01 30.60 24.93
CA GLU A 634 6.06 29.75 23.72
C GLU A 634 6.36 28.27 24.07
N SER A 635 5.72 27.31 23.37
CA SER A 635 5.34 25.98 23.89
C SER A 635 5.97 24.73 23.22
N ALA A 636 6.07 23.65 24.00
CA ALA A 636 6.58 22.30 23.74
C ALA A 636 6.04 21.54 22.50
N CYS A 637 6.72 21.56 21.34
CA CYS A 637 6.45 20.67 20.19
C CYS A 637 7.18 19.31 20.34
N CYS A 638 6.83 18.27 19.55
CA CYS A 638 7.64 17.04 19.49
C CYS A 638 8.75 17.15 18.42
N LEU A 639 8.43 17.80 17.30
CA LEU A 639 9.32 18.00 16.16
C LEU A 639 9.06 19.37 15.54
N THR A 640 10.11 20.09 15.18
CA THR A 640 10.02 21.33 14.38
C THR A 640 10.83 21.18 13.11
N LEU A 641 10.17 21.37 11.96
CA LEU A 641 10.80 21.40 10.64
C LEU A 641 10.81 22.85 10.16
N GLY A 642 12.00 23.39 9.90
CA GLY A 642 12.15 24.71 9.30
C GLY A 642 13.35 24.78 8.38
N ASP A 643 13.29 25.63 7.36
CA ASP A 643 14.43 25.97 6.50
C ASP A 643 15.23 24.72 6.04
N SER A 644 14.52 23.72 5.54
CA SER A 644 15.07 22.39 5.28
C SER A 644 14.63 21.83 3.93
N ALA A 645 15.50 21.03 3.31
CA ALA A 645 15.26 20.37 2.04
C ALA A 645 15.32 18.84 2.18
N ASP A 646 14.60 18.13 1.32
CA ASP A 646 14.57 16.67 1.21
C ASP A 646 14.35 15.94 2.54
N VAL A 647 13.54 16.54 3.42
CA VAL A 647 13.24 15.98 4.75
C VAL A 647 12.21 14.87 4.62
N ASN A 648 12.52 13.71 5.17
CA ASN A 648 11.61 12.57 5.28
C ASN A 648 11.37 12.25 6.76
N VAL A 649 10.11 12.35 7.20
CA VAL A 649 9.64 11.92 8.52
C VAL A 649 8.74 10.71 8.29
N ARG A 650 9.27 9.52 8.60
CA ARG A 650 8.57 8.26 8.31
C ARG A 650 8.58 7.28 9.46
N GLY A 651 7.42 6.65 9.69
CA GLY A 651 7.26 5.61 10.71
C GLY A 651 7.42 6.14 12.14
N CYS A 652 7.29 7.46 12.33
CA CYS A 652 7.50 8.10 13.62
C CYS A 652 6.21 8.12 14.45
N MET A 653 6.36 8.02 15.76
CA MET A 653 5.30 8.36 16.71
C MET A 653 5.66 9.67 17.40
N ALA A 654 4.80 10.68 17.30
CA ALA A 654 4.94 11.97 17.98
C ALA A 654 3.76 12.13 18.94
N ILE A 655 4.00 11.99 20.24
CA ILE A 655 2.97 12.15 21.27
C ILE A 655 3.28 13.40 22.08
N GLN A 656 2.38 14.36 22.03
CA GLN A 656 2.40 15.56 22.86
C GLN A 656 1.31 15.47 23.92
N LEU A 657 1.70 15.25 25.17
CA LEU A 657 0.80 15.31 26.32
C LEU A 657 0.96 16.69 26.98
N ALA A 658 0.32 17.71 26.43
CA ALA A 658 0.30 19.05 27.00
C ALA A 658 -1.14 19.49 27.27
N ASP A 659 -1.40 19.92 28.51
CA ASP A 659 -2.68 20.53 28.91
C ASP A 659 -2.62 22.04 28.64
N SER A 660 -2.37 22.42 27.38
CA SER A 660 -2.22 23.83 26.98
C SER A 660 -3.49 24.37 26.32
N ALA A 661 -3.95 25.53 26.78
CA ALA A 661 -4.96 26.32 26.08
C ALA A 661 -4.50 26.83 24.69
N ALA A 662 -3.19 26.79 24.41
CA ALA A 662 -2.59 27.16 23.13
C ALA A 662 -2.60 26.00 22.11
N GLU A 663 -2.76 26.31 20.81
CA GLU A 663 -2.81 25.38 19.66
C GLU A 663 -1.44 24.79 19.27
N VAL A 664 -0.67 24.33 20.25
CA VAL A 664 0.71 23.87 20.01
C VAL A 664 0.69 22.61 19.13
N PRO A 665 1.42 22.60 18.00
CA PRO A 665 1.49 21.42 17.16
C PRO A 665 2.45 20.38 17.71
N ALA A 666 2.08 19.11 17.58
CA ALA A 666 2.98 18.00 17.81
C ALA A 666 4.14 18.04 16.78
N VAL A 667 3.83 18.37 15.52
CA VAL A 667 4.82 18.62 14.46
C VAL A 667 4.64 20.04 13.91
N ALA A 668 5.58 20.92 14.24
CA ALA A 668 5.61 22.31 13.81
C ALA A 668 6.31 22.45 12.45
N LEU A 669 5.73 23.24 11.55
CA LEU A 669 6.32 23.64 10.27
C LEU A 669 6.59 25.15 10.28
N ARG A 670 7.74 25.59 9.75
CA ARG A 670 8.10 27.02 9.61
C ARG A 670 9.07 27.24 8.44
N GLY A 671 9.31 28.49 8.06
CA GLY A 671 10.35 28.85 7.10
C GLY A 671 10.17 28.22 5.72
N LEU A 672 11.26 27.91 5.02
CA LEU A 672 11.23 27.26 3.71
C LEU A 672 11.39 25.73 3.84
N LEU A 673 10.41 24.97 3.36
CA LEU A 673 10.47 23.51 3.26
C LEU A 673 10.46 23.07 1.79
N VAL A 674 11.51 22.37 1.36
CA VAL A 674 11.64 21.85 -0.01
C VAL A 674 11.59 20.32 -0.02
N ASN A 675 10.71 19.72 -0.83
CA ASN A 675 10.56 18.26 -0.97
C ASN A 675 10.39 17.52 0.38
N ALA A 676 9.64 18.10 1.30
CA ALA A 676 9.37 17.50 2.61
C ALA A 676 8.29 16.41 2.50
N ARG A 677 8.53 15.26 3.15
CA ARG A 677 7.65 14.08 3.15
C ARG A 677 7.37 13.65 4.58
N ILE A 678 6.11 13.63 4.95
CA ILE A 678 5.62 13.20 6.27
C ILE A 678 4.68 12.02 6.01
N THR A 679 5.18 10.80 6.23
CA THR A 679 4.49 9.57 5.81
C THR A 679 4.44 8.50 6.89
N GLU A 680 3.32 7.78 7.02
CA GLU A 680 3.20 6.63 7.95
C GLU A 680 3.52 6.97 9.41
N ASN A 681 3.15 8.17 9.87
CA ASN A 681 3.37 8.60 11.25
C ASN A 681 2.09 8.51 12.08
N THR A 682 2.25 8.28 13.39
CA THR A 682 1.19 8.46 14.39
C THR A 682 1.46 9.74 15.15
N ILE A 683 0.57 10.72 15.04
CA ILE A 683 0.73 12.05 15.64
C ILE A 683 -0.42 12.29 16.61
N VAL A 684 -0.10 12.49 17.89
CA VAL A 684 -1.07 12.72 18.96
C VAL A 684 -0.73 14.04 19.62
N GLY A 685 -1.68 14.97 19.72
CA GLY A 685 -1.44 16.28 20.33
C GLY A 685 -2.65 17.20 20.39
N ALA A 686 -2.43 18.46 20.76
CA ALA A 686 -3.48 19.47 20.66
C ALA A 686 -3.75 19.82 19.19
N SER A 687 -2.68 20.16 18.47
CA SER A 687 -2.66 20.27 17.02
C SER A 687 -1.72 19.20 16.45
N GLY A 688 -2.06 18.58 15.31
CA GLY A 688 -1.23 17.51 14.74
C GLY A 688 -0.02 18.08 14.00
N LEU A 689 -0.29 18.64 12.82
CA LEU A 689 0.67 19.37 11.99
C LEU A 689 0.23 20.82 11.89
N ALA A 690 1.07 21.79 12.26
CA ALA A 690 0.69 23.18 12.06
C ALA A 690 1.87 24.12 11.77
N ASN A 691 1.54 25.24 11.12
CA ASN A 691 2.43 26.40 11.03
C ASN A 691 2.67 26.98 12.45
N ARG A 692 3.92 26.95 12.91
CA ARG A 692 4.31 27.11 14.32
C ARG A 692 3.96 28.48 14.94
N GLU A 693 4.02 29.57 14.18
CA GLU A 693 3.95 30.93 14.76
C GLU A 693 2.56 31.59 14.69
N VAL A 694 1.57 30.94 14.09
CA VAL A 694 0.15 31.37 14.19
C VAL A 694 -0.42 31.13 15.61
N VAL A 695 0.29 30.34 16.42
CA VAL A 695 -0.20 29.79 17.69
C VAL A 695 0.04 30.71 18.91
N GLY A 696 0.89 31.74 18.79
CA GLY A 696 1.31 32.60 19.91
C GLY A 696 0.68 33.99 19.99
N LEU A 697 0.01 34.46 18.93
CA LEU A 697 -0.75 35.71 19.01
C LEU A 697 -2.06 35.41 19.74
N ALA A 698 -2.37 36.17 20.80
CA ALA A 698 -3.69 36.18 21.44
C ALA A 698 -4.73 36.71 20.44
N MET A 699 -5.07 35.88 19.46
CA MET A 699 -6.02 36.14 18.40
C MET A 699 -7.39 35.74 18.92
N GLY A 700 -8.29 36.70 19.11
CA GLY A 700 -9.68 36.41 19.49
C GLY A 700 -10.35 35.50 18.46
N GLU A 701 -11.13 34.52 18.95
CA GLU A 701 -12.12 33.60 18.33
C GLU A 701 -12.09 33.18 16.83
N GLN A 702 -11.16 33.62 15.97
CA GLN A 702 -11.19 33.43 14.50
C GLN A 702 -9.79 33.19 13.86
N PRO A 703 -9.14 32.04 14.08
CA PRO A 703 -7.74 31.81 13.67
C PRO A 703 -7.50 31.59 12.15
N TYR A 704 -8.52 31.38 11.31
CA TYR A 704 -8.36 31.03 9.87
C TYR A 704 -8.74 32.18 8.89
N LEU A 705 -9.07 33.38 9.39
CA LEU A 705 -9.38 34.58 8.59
C LEU A 705 -8.41 35.73 8.88
N VAL A 706 -7.12 35.42 8.96
CA VAL A 706 -6.12 36.49 9.17
C VAL A 706 -5.95 37.26 7.85
N ASP A 707 -6.59 38.42 7.75
CA ASP A 707 -6.31 39.37 6.67
C ASP A 707 -4.84 39.82 6.75
N ALA A 708 -4.20 39.96 5.59
CA ALA A 708 -2.80 40.41 5.45
C ALA A 708 -2.48 41.71 6.22
N ALA A 709 -3.49 42.55 6.48
CA ALA A 709 -3.38 43.78 7.25
C ALA A 709 -3.08 43.53 8.75
N HIS A 710 -3.67 42.49 9.37
CA HIS A 710 -3.41 42.15 10.78
C HIS A 710 -2.03 41.50 10.96
N ALA A 711 -1.56 40.73 9.98
CA ALA A 711 -0.19 40.21 9.96
C ALA A 711 0.85 41.35 9.83
N ALA A 712 0.53 42.40 9.05
CA ALA A 712 1.40 43.56 8.87
C ALA A 712 1.47 44.47 10.11
N GLU A 713 0.38 44.64 10.86
CA GLU A 713 0.36 45.48 12.08
C GLU A 713 1.09 44.86 13.28
N ALA A 714 1.11 43.53 13.39
CA ALA A 714 1.88 42.80 14.39
C ALA A 714 3.41 42.89 14.18
N SER A 715 3.86 43.36 13.01
CA SER A 715 5.25 43.24 12.52
C SER A 715 6.14 44.46 12.78
N ARG A 716 5.77 45.39 13.67
CA ARG A 716 6.67 46.49 14.06
C ARG A 716 7.70 46.04 15.10
N GLY A 717 8.64 45.17 14.73
CA GLY A 717 9.87 44.96 15.52
C GLY A 717 10.57 43.60 15.43
N ALA A 718 9.90 42.53 15.00
CA ALA A 718 10.48 41.19 14.81
C ALA A 718 10.02 40.63 13.45
N GLY A 719 10.90 39.90 12.74
CA GLY A 719 10.63 39.40 11.38
C GLY A 719 9.32 38.61 11.28
N VAL A 720 8.58 38.79 10.17
CA VAL A 720 7.26 38.18 9.99
C VAL A 720 7.40 36.66 9.87
N PRO A 721 6.74 35.84 10.71
CA PRO A 721 6.74 34.39 10.52
C PRO A 721 6.04 33.99 9.23
N TYR A 722 6.67 33.10 8.47
CA TYR A 722 6.15 32.58 7.21
C TYR A 722 6.39 31.08 7.10
N LEU A 723 5.61 30.42 6.23
CA LEU A 723 5.82 29.05 5.80
C LEU A 723 5.80 29.00 4.27
N VAL A 724 6.84 28.48 3.64
CA VAL A 724 6.88 28.20 2.19
C VAL A 724 7.02 26.70 2.01
N THR A 725 6.06 26.07 1.34
CA THR A 725 6.06 24.64 1.04
C THR A 725 6.34 24.44 -0.43
N ALA A 726 7.58 24.08 -0.79
CA ALA A 726 7.99 23.76 -2.15
C ALA A 726 8.05 22.24 -2.34
N GLY A 727 6.92 21.62 -2.68
CA GLY A 727 6.80 20.16 -2.71
C GLY A 727 6.66 19.57 -1.31
N LEU A 728 5.45 19.60 -0.74
CA LEU A 728 5.16 18.98 0.56
C LEU A 728 4.19 17.82 0.36
N THR A 729 4.53 16.64 0.86
CA THR A 729 3.64 15.47 0.88
C THR A 729 3.35 15.04 2.32
N VAL A 730 2.09 15.07 2.71
CA VAL A 730 1.59 14.50 3.97
C VAL A 730 0.65 13.36 3.63
N ARG A 731 1.09 12.12 3.80
CA ARG A 731 0.29 10.95 3.43
C ARG A 731 0.36 9.78 4.40
N ASP A 732 -0.70 8.98 4.45
CA ASP A 732 -0.74 7.74 5.22
C ASP A 732 -0.47 7.95 6.72
N ASN A 733 -0.79 9.14 7.27
CA ASN A 733 -0.59 9.44 8.69
C ASN A 733 -1.89 9.25 9.48
N ASP A 734 -1.74 8.91 10.76
CA ASP A 734 -2.80 8.83 11.74
C ASP A 734 -2.66 9.99 12.74
N LEU A 735 -3.62 10.92 12.75
CA LEU A 735 -3.60 12.14 13.56
C LEU A 735 -4.73 12.12 14.60
N TRP A 736 -4.37 12.13 15.87
CA TRP A 736 -5.28 12.16 17.03
C TRP A 736 -5.12 13.48 17.77
N CYS A 737 -5.97 14.43 17.42
CA CYS A 737 -5.84 15.82 17.81
C CYS A 737 -7.04 16.31 18.62
N SER A 738 -6.80 16.98 19.75
CA SER A 738 -7.89 17.56 20.55
C SER A 738 -8.43 18.89 20.01
N ARG A 739 -7.69 19.58 19.12
CA ARG A 739 -8.06 20.87 18.51
C ARG A 739 -8.03 20.87 16.99
N ALA A 740 -6.84 20.79 16.38
CA ALA A 740 -6.64 20.89 14.93
C ALA A 740 -5.89 19.67 14.37
N GLY A 741 -6.33 19.13 13.22
CA GLY A 741 -5.61 18.05 12.55
C GLY A 741 -4.35 18.54 11.85
N ILE A 742 -4.54 19.10 10.66
CA ILE A 742 -3.51 19.72 9.83
C ILE A 742 -3.91 21.19 9.64
N SER A 743 -3.08 22.14 10.08
CA SER A 743 -3.37 23.58 9.99
C SER A 743 -2.18 24.36 9.44
N MET A 744 -2.21 24.66 8.15
CA MET A 744 -1.21 25.50 7.47
C MET A 744 -1.80 26.87 7.15
N GLY A 745 -2.48 27.49 8.12
CA GLY A 745 -2.99 28.85 8.00
C GLY A 745 -1.92 29.93 8.13
N GLY A 746 -2.34 31.20 8.11
CA GLY A 746 -1.45 32.36 8.23
C GLY A 746 -0.68 32.68 6.94
N LEU A 747 0.53 33.24 7.08
CA LEU A 747 1.40 33.59 5.95
C LEU A 747 2.06 32.33 5.35
N THR A 748 1.26 31.51 4.67
CA THR A 748 1.69 30.27 4.02
C THR A 748 1.67 30.38 2.49
N LEU A 749 2.79 30.04 1.83
CA LEU A 749 2.93 29.97 0.38
C LEU A 749 3.16 28.52 -0.07
N HIS A 750 2.34 28.06 -1.01
CA HIS A 750 2.43 26.72 -1.61
C HIS A 750 3.07 26.83 -3.00
N LEU A 751 4.27 26.25 -3.15
CA LEU A 751 5.03 26.15 -4.39
C LEU A 751 5.07 24.67 -4.84
N PHE A 752 5.15 24.44 -6.15
CA PHE A 752 4.90 23.14 -6.78
C PHE A 752 3.64 22.46 -6.23
N GLU A 753 3.70 21.19 -5.83
CA GLU A 753 2.55 20.47 -5.27
C GLU A 753 2.63 20.40 -3.73
N THR A 754 1.57 20.85 -3.05
CA THR A 754 1.28 20.46 -1.66
C THR A 754 0.17 19.42 -1.68
N ARG A 755 0.46 18.19 -1.23
CA ARG A 755 -0.46 17.05 -1.28
C ARG A 755 -0.72 16.49 0.10
N ILE A 756 -2.00 16.50 0.51
CA ILE A 756 -2.50 15.90 1.75
C ILE A 756 -3.40 14.73 1.34
N ALA A 757 -2.91 13.49 1.47
CA ALA A 757 -3.59 12.32 0.91
C ALA A 757 -3.65 11.12 1.86
N HIS A 758 -4.73 10.36 1.88
CA HIS A 758 -4.84 9.10 2.65
C HIS A 758 -4.56 9.23 4.16
N ASN A 759 -4.73 10.42 4.74
CA ASN A 759 -4.58 10.60 6.18
C ASN A 759 -5.88 10.27 6.91
N ARG A 760 -5.76 9.76 8.13
CA ARG A 760 -6.87 9.63 9.05
C ARG A 760 -6.73 10.72 10.11
N VAL A 761 -7.68 11.63 10.16
CA VAL A 761 -7.64 12.82 11.02
C VAL A 761 -8.82 12.77 11.99
N TRP A 762 -8.52 12.52 13.25
CA TRP A 762 -9.44 12.73 14.37
C TRP A 762 -9.10 14.06 15.02
N ALA A 763 -9.88 15.10 14.75
CA ALA A 763 -9.61 16.46 15.24
C ALA A 763 -10.79 17.04 16.03
N GLY A 764 -10.49 18.09 16.80
CA GLY A 764 -11.43 18.82 17.63
C GLY A 764 -12.07 20.03 16.94
N GLN A 765 -12.06 21.16 17.63
CA GLN A 765 -12.88 22.35 17.31
C GLN A 765 -12.28 23.30 16.27
N SER A 766 -10.97 23.26 16.04
CA SER A 766 -10.28 24.28 15.23
C SER A 766 -10.19 23.92 13.74
N GLY A 767 -10.45 22.65 13.40
CA GLY A 767 -10.55 22.18 12.02
C GLY A 767 -9.85 20.85 11.77
N GLY A 768 -10.33 20.08 10.81
CA GLY A 768 -9.67 18.84 10.36
C GLY A 768 -8.44 19.15 9.54
N ILE A 769 -8.64 19.73 8.37
CA ILE A 769 -7.58 20.17 7.45
C ILE A 769 -7.83 21.62 7.07
N VAL A 770 -6.92 22.53 7.41
CA VAL A 770 -7.01 23.96 7.13
C VAL A 770 -5.78 24.36 6.32
N LEU A 771 -5.98 24.75 5.07
CA LEU A 771 -4.94 25.14 4.13
C LEU A 771 -5.33 26.47 3.47
N THR A 772 -5.30 27.52 4.28
CA THR A 772 -5.55 28.90 3.88
C THR A 772 -4.21 29.59 3.68
N GLY A 773 -3.89 29.99 2.45
CA GLY A 773 -2.58 30.54 2.08
C GLY A 773 -2.62 31.14 0.67
N ALA A 774 -1.49 31.18 -0.01
CA ALA A 774 -1.42 31.48 -1.44
C ALA A 774 -0.66 30.36 -2.18
N THR A 775 -0.98 30.15 -3.46
CA THR A 775 -0.11 29.43 -4.38
C THR A 775 0.81 30.43 -5.08
N GLY A 776 2.04 30.03 -5.44
CA GLY A 776 2.97 30.88 -6.18
C GLY A 776 2.41 31.36 -7.54
N GLU A 777 2.88 32.51 -8.00
CA GLU A 777 2.64 32.99 -9.37
C GLU A 777 3.78 32.50 -10.27
N SER A 778 3.44 31.84 -11.38
CA SER A 778 4.40 31.35 -12.38
C SER A 778 3.95 31.78 -13.77
N ALA A 779 4.92 32.09 -14.63
CA ALA A 779 4.69 32.40 -16.04
C ALA A 779 4.03 31.24 -16.81
N GLN A 780 4.10 30.02 -16.28
CA GLN A 780 3.42 28.83 -16.82
C GLN A 780 2.19 28.47 -15.98
N PRO A 781 0.98 28.42 -16.55
CA PRO A 781 -0.22 27.96 -15.85
C PRO A 781 -0.06 26.53 -15.33
N GLY A 782 -0.53 26.27 -14.10
CA GLY A 782 -0.66 24.91 -13.55
C GLY A 782 0.58 24.33 -12.83
N VAL A 783 1.66 25.11 -12.67
CA VAL A 783 2.88 24.67 -11.95
C VAL A 783 2.64 24.47 -10.45
N HIS A 784 1.77 25.30 -9.85
CA HIS A 784 1.47 25.28 -8.42
C HIS A 784 0.10 24.65 -8.17
N ARG A 785 0.02 23.72 -7.21
CA ARG A 785 -1.20 22.97 -6.90
C ARG A 785 -1.28 22.63 -5.42
N LEU A 786 -2.50 22.74 -4.90
CA LEU A 786 -2.88 22.26 -3.57
C LEU A 786 -3.92 21.14 -3.74
N THR A 787 -3.59 19.94 -3.25
CA THR A 787 -4.44 18.75 -3.38
C THR A 787 -4.75 18.17 -1.99
N VAL A 788 -6.03 18.00 -1.69
CA VAL A 788 -6.55 17.29 -0.50
C VAL A 788 -7.40 16.14 -0.99
N GLU A 789 -6.91 14.92 -0.87
CA GLU A 789 -7.57 13.75 -1.48
C GLU A 789 -7.64 12.51 -0.59
N ASP A 790 -8.75 11.78 -0.69
CA ASP A 790 -8.91 10.45 -0.08
C ASP A 790 -8.59 10.40 1.43
N ASN A 791 -8.82 11.50 2.16
CA ASN A 791 -8.63 11.57 3.61
C ASN A 791 -9.92 11.16 4.34
N LEU A 792 -9.75 10.49 5.49
CA LEU A 792 -10.83 10.21 6.42
C LEU A 792 -10.76 11.20 7.58
N ILE A 793 -11.75 12.09 7.68
CA ILE A 793 -11.74 13.21 8.61
C ILE A 793 -12.93 13.08 9.57
N ARG A 794 -12.63 13.03 10.87
CA ARG A 794 -13.59 13.09 11.97
C ARG A 794 -13.35 14.35 12.78
N VAL A 795 -14.31 15.27 12.76
CA VAL A 795 -14.15 16.62 13.34
C VAL A 795 -15.32 17.05 14.20
N VAL A 796 -15.07 18.00 15.12
CA VAL A 796 -16.14 18.78 15.77
C VAL A 796 -16.34 20.13 15.07
N GLY A 797 -15.24 20.79 14.70
CA GLY A 797 -15.25 22.05 13.93
C GLY A 797 -15.36 21.84 12.41
N PRO A 798 -14.79 22.74 11.58
CA PRO A 798 -14.87 22.58 10.14
C PRO A 798 -14.05 21.37 9.67
N GLY A 799 -14.52 20.64 8.66
CA GLY A 799 -13.82 19.47 8.13
C GLY A 799 -12.59 19.83 7.32
N ILE A 800 -12.80 20.41 6.14
CA ILE A 800 -11.75 20.88 5.23
C ILE A 800 -11.99 22.36 4.94
N VAL A 801 -10.96 23.18 5.11
CA VAL A 801 -10.95 24.59 4.71
C VAL A 801 -9.79 24.79 3.74
N ALA A 802 -10.09 25.11 2.48
CA ALA A 802 -9.09 25.31 1.44
C ALA A 802 -9.32 26.65 0.74
N GLY A 803 -8.25 27.45 0.59
CA GLY A 803 -8.36 28.79 0.02
C GLY A 803 -7.16 29.19 -0.82
N THR A 804 -6.93 28.50 -1.94
CA THR A 804 -5.91 28.85 -2.94
C THR A 804 -6.45 28.61 -4.34
N ASP A 805 -5.86 29.25 -5.36
CA ASP A 805 -6.18 28.89 -6.74
C ASP A 805 -5.85 27.42 -7.01
N ARG A 806 -6.61 26.79 -7.91
CA ARG A 806 -6.41 25.40 -8.32
C ARG A 806 -6.46 24.39 -7.17
N ALA A 807 -7.10 24.75 -6.06
CA ALA A 807 -7.32 23.83 -4.95
C ALA A 807 -8.22 22.67 -5.41
N ARG A 808 -7.77 21.44 -5.15
CA ARG A 808 -8.47 20.20 -5.52
C ARG A 808 -8.80 19.43 -4.25
N VAL A 809 -10.09 19.38 -3.91
CA VAL A 809 -10.63 18.62 -2.77
C VAL A 809 -11.40 17.42 -3.31
N ARG A 810 -10.84 16.21 -3.20
CA ARG A 810 -11.39 15.00 -3.86
C ARG A 810 -11.53 13.78 -2.97
N GLY A 811 -12.60 13.00 -3.12
CA GLY A 811 -12.69 11.67 -2.51
C GLY A 811 -12.61 11.63 -0.98
N ASN A 812 -12.70 12.78 -0.30
CA ASN A 812 -12.57 12.84 1.14
C ASN A 812 -13.87 12.44 1.84
N VAL A 813 -13.76 11.80 3.00
CA VAL A 813 -14.89 11.49 3.87
C VAL A 813 -14.82 12.37 5.11
N VAL A 814 -15.82 13.25 5.29
CA VAL A 814 -15.91 14.18 6.42
C VAL A 814 -17.12 13.83 7.28
N SER A 815 -16.89 13.56 8.57
CA SER A 815 -17.95 13.18 9.51
C SER A 815 -17.71 13.73 10.92
N PRO A 816 -18.74 13.78 11.79
CA PRO A 816 -18.60 14.19 13.18
C PRO A 816 -17.68 13.29 13.99
N ASN A 817 -16.93 13.90 14.90
CA ASN A 817 -16.22 13.20 15.97
C ASN A 817 -17.14 13.02 17.19
N ALA A 818 -17.85 11.88 17.24
CA ALA A 818 -18.82 11.57 18.30
C ALA A 818 -18.20 11.52 19.71
N ALA A 819 -16.93 11.10 19.84
CA ALA A 819 -16.24 10.96 21.12
C ALA A 819 -16.05 12.31 21.84
N LEU A 820 -15.82 13.39 21.08
CA LEU A 820 -15.71 14.76 21.61
C LEU A 820 -17.06 15.49 21.68
N ASN A 821 -18.12 14.94 21.06
CA ASN A 821 -19.46 15.54 21.00
C ASN A 821 -20.38 15.16 22.18
N LEU A 822 -19.95 14.29 23.09
CA LEU A 822 -20.76 13.76 24.21
C LEU A 822 -21.17 14.80 25.29
N GLY A 823 -20.75 16.06 25.17
CA GLY A 823 -21.05 17.11 26.16
C GLY A 823 -21.84 18.34 25.66
N ARG A 824 -22.15 18.47 24.37
CA ARG A 824 -22.58 19.78 23.80
C ARG A 824 -24.01 19.86 23.25
N ARG A 825 -24.80 18.79 23.33
CA ARG A 825 -26.22 18.83 22.92
C ARG A 825 -27.08 19.87 23.67
N ALA A 826 -26.59 20.46 24.76
CA ALA A 826 -27.28 21.49 25.53
C ALA A 826 -26.82 22.95 25.28
N ALA A 827 -25.64 23.18 24.66
CA ALA A 827 -25.08 24.54 24.54
C ALA A 827 -25.33 25.22 23.17
N VAL A 828 -25.91 24.50 22.21
CA VAL A 828 -26.29 25.06 20.90
C VAL A 828 -27.52 25.97 21.01
N ASP A 829 -28.37 25.75 22.03
CA ASP A 829 -29.57 26.54 22.26
C ASP A 829 -29.29 27.92 22.88
N GLU A 830 -28.20 28.08 23.65
CA GLU A 830 -27.84 29.38 24.27
C GLU A 830 -27.06 30.33 23.33
N ALA A 831 -26.37 29.79 22.30
CA ALA A 831 -25.56 30.60 21.39
C ALA A 831 -26.37 31.33 20.29
N ALA A 832 -27.68 31.07 20.19
CA ALA A 832 -28.57 31.67 19.19
C ALA A 832 -28.95 33.14 19.44
N THR A 833 -28.46 33.76 20.54
CA THR A 833 -28.89 35.10 20.99
C THR A 833 -27.83 36.21 20.93
N GLN A 834 -26.59 35.95 20.45
CA GLN A 834 -25.54 36.98 20.34
C GLN A 834 -25.21 37.37 18.89
N PRO A 835 -25.15 38.68 18.54
CA PRO A 835 -24.87 39.13 17.19
C PRO A 835 -23.36 39.23 16.89
N ALA A 836 -22.97 38.65 15.75
CA ALA A 836 -21.86 39.05 14.88
C ALA A 836 -20.44 39.27 15.48
N ARG A 837 -19.71 38.17 15.73
CA ARG A 837 -18.23 38.12 15.58
C ARG A 837 -17.63 36.70 15.44
N ARG A 838 -18.40 35.72 14.95
CA ARG A 838 -18.00 34.29 14.84
C ARG A 838 -17.72 33.86 13.40
N VAL A 839 -16.90 32.81 13.25
CA VAL A 839 -16.61 32.08 12.02
C VAL A 839 -17.87 32.04 11.16
N PRO A 840 -17.85 32.36 9.86
CA PRO A 840 -19.11 32.39 9.13
C PRO A 840 -19.78 31.00 9.11
N HIS A 841 -19.03 29.88 9.24
CA HIS A 841 -19.62 28.54 9.33
C HIS A 841 -18.76 27.52 10.15
N PRO A 842 -18.70 27.62 11.51
CA PRO A 842 -17.72 26.93 12.36
C PRO A 842 -17.82 25.39 12.40
N GLU A 843 -18.89 24.83 11.84
CA GLU A 843 -19.17 23.40 11.89
C GLU A 843 -19.49 22.85 10.49
N SER A 844 -18.94 23.42 9.41
CA SER A 844 -19.23 22.95 8.04
C SER A 844 -18.28 21.88 7.55
N GLY A 845 -18.74 21.04 6.62
CA GLY A 845 -17.95 19.92 6.10
C GLY A 845 -16.76 20.40 5.28
N ILE A 846 -17.02 21.04 4.14
CA ILE A 846 -15.98 21.56 3.24
C ILE A 846 -16.24 23.05 3.01
N VAL A 847 -15.19 23.87 3.14
CA VAL A 847 -15.24 25.32 2.94
C VAL A 847 -14.19 25.73 1.92
N VAL A 848 -14.63 26.30 0.81
CA VAL A 848 -13.78 27.03 -0.14
C VAL A 848 -13.65 28.46 0.38
N ALA A 849 -12.56 28.72 1.10
CA ALA A 849 -12.31 29.96 1.81
C ALA A 849 -11.47 30.95 0.99
N ARG A 850 -11.40 32.21 1.44
CA ARG A 850 -10.42 33.17 0.92
C ARG A 850 -9.01 32.79 1.35
N GLY A 851 -8.07 32.90 0.43
CA GLY A 851 -6.63 32.80 0.69
C GLY A 851 -5.99 34.15 1.00
N LEU A 852 -4.66 34.19 0.93
CA LEU A 852 -3.87 35.42 1.02
C LEU A 852 -3.98 36.30 -0.24
N ARG A 853 -4.34 35.71 -1.39
CA ARG A 853 -4.62 36.45 -2.62
C ARG A 853 -5.99 37.13 -2.50
N LEU A 854 -6.05 38.44 -2.80
CA LEU A 854 -7.26 39.26 -2.65
C LEU A 854 -8.23 39.15 -3.83
N ASP A 855 -7.79 38.59 -4.95
CA ASP A 855 -8.62 38.37 -6.13
C ASP A 855 -9.31 37.00 -6.11
N ALA A 856 -10.05 36.70 -7.18
CA ALA A 856 -10.92 35.54 -7.21
C ALA A 856 -10.12 34.24 -7.23
N THR A 857 -10.55 33.28 -6.40
CA THR A 857 -10.00 31.93 -6.40
C THR A 857 -10.42 31.22 -7.67
N ASP A 858 -9.46 30.86 -8.53
CA ASP A 858 -9.75 30.31 -9.87
C ASP A 858 -9.45 28.82 -10.00
N ASP A 859 -10.13 28.15 -10.93
CA ASP A 859 -9.95 26.74 -11.31
C ASP A 859 -10.01 25.75 -10.12
N CYS A 860 -10.91 25.98 -9.18
CA CYS A 860 -11.09 25.13 -8.00
C CYS A 860 -12.05 23.96 -8.25
N GLU A 861 -11.79 22.85 -7.57
CA GLU A 861 -12.59 21.63 -7.70
C GLU A 861 -12.89 20.99 -6.34
N VAL A 862 -14.18 20.73 -6.08
CA VAL A 862 -14.69 19.94 -4.96
C VAL A 862 -15.44 18.76 -5.55
N THR A 863 -14.82 17.57 -5.60
CA THR A 863 -15.37 16.45 -6.38
C THR A 863 -15.36 15.11 -5.64
N GLY A 864 -16.42 14.32 -5.73
CA GLY A 864 -16.43 12.96 -5.19
C GLY A 864 -16.31 12.85 -3.66
N ASN A 865 -16.56 13.93 -2.90
CA ASN A 865 -16.44 13.92 -1.44
C ASN A 865 -17.74 13.43 -0.78
N GLN A 866 -17.61 12.81 0.39
CA GLN A 866 -18.74 12.40 1.25
C GLN A 866 -18.74 13.24 2.53
N VAL A 867 -19.80 14.01 2.75
CA VAL A 867 -19.99 14.81 3.97
C VAL A 867 -21.21 14.27 4.71
N VAL A 868 -21.00 13.70 5.89
CA VAL A 868 -22.05 12.94 6.59
C VAL A 868 -22.25 13.45 8.01
N GLY A 869 -23.47 13.85 8.36
CA GLY A 869 -23.89 14.10 9.75
C GLY A 869 -23.37 15.39 10.40
N ILE A 870 -22.73 16.26 9.62
CA ILE A 870 -22.11 17.50 10.09
C ILE A 870 -23.18 18.51 10.58
N ALA A 871 -22.92 19.22 11.69
CA ALA A 871 -23.90 20.12 12.30
C ALA A 871 -24.13 21.43 11.50
N GLY A 872 -23.10 21.94 10.84
CA GLY A 872 -23.18 23.09 9.93
C GLY A 872 -23.60 22.70 8.51
N HIS A 873 -23.05 23.41 7.52
CA HIS A 873 -23.37 23.20 6.11
C HIS A 873 -22.53 22.06 5.52
N GLY A 874 -22.99 21.45 4.43
CA GLY A 874 -22.21 20.44 3.71
C GLY A 874 -20.98 21.05 3.06
N ILE A 875 -21.20 21.84 2.01
CA ILE A 875 -20.17 22.54 1.24
C ILE A 875 -20.49 24.03 1.23
N VAL A 876 -19.49 24.87 1.54
CA VAL A 876 -19.62 26.32 1.57
C VAL A 876 -18.59 26.97 0.65
N VAL A 877 -19.04 27.92 -0.17
CA VAL A 877 -18.20 28.82 -0.98
C VAL A 877 -18.18 30.18 -0.31
N ALA A 878 -17.08 30.49 0.37
CA ALA A 878 -16.89 31.71 1.16
C ALA A 878 -15.86 32.69 0.56
N SER A 879 -15.54 32.53 -0.72
CA SER A 879 -14.60 33.38 -1.47
C SER A 879 -15.21 33.85 -2.79
N ALA A 880 -14.67 34.93 -3.35
CA ALA A 880 -14.91 35.26 -4.74
C ALA A 880 -14.26 34.18 -5.62
N THR A 881 -14.99 33.67 -6.63
CA THR A 881 -14.52 32.56 -7.47
C THR A 881 -14.48 32.93 -8.94
N GLY A 882 -13.42 32.51 -9.63
CA GLY A 882 -13.34 32.52 -11.09
C GLY A 882 -14.16 31.35 -11.63
N THR A 883 -13.49 30.21 -11.82
CA THR A 883 -14.10 28.92 -12.15
C THR A 883 -14.15 28.01 -10.92
N LEU A 884 -15.33 27.49 -10.57
CA LEU A 884 -15.51 26.49 -9.52
C LEU A 884 -16.36 25.32 -10.00
N ARG A 885 -15.89 24.09 -9.76
CA ARG A 885 -16.64 22.86 -10.00
C ARG A 885 -16.95 22.17 -8.68
N VAL A 886 -18.23 21.91 -8.42
CA VAL A 886 -18.71 21.09 -7.30
C VAL A 886 -19.46 19.90 -7.89
N GLU A 887 -18.80 18.75 -8.00
CA GLU A 887 -19.33 17.63 -8.78
C GLU A 887 -19.29 16.29 -8.05
N ALA A 888 -20.34 15.48 -8.22
CA ALA A 888 -20.40 14.11 -7.70
C ALA A 888 -20.16 13.99 -6.18
N ASN A 889 -20.49 15.02 -5.39
CA ASN A 889 -20.38 14.95 -3.93
C ASN A 889 -21.67 14.38 -3.31
N GLU A 890 -21.52 13.69 -2.19
CA GLU A 890 -22.63 13.18 -1.38
C GLU A 890 -22.67 13.92 -0.05
N VAL A 891 -23.75 14.66 0.22
CA VAL A 891 -23.96 15.38 1.47
C VAL A 891 -25.20 14.81 2.15
N THR A 892 -25.01 14.17 3.31
CA THR A 892 -26.08 13.43 3.99
C THR A 892 -26.23 13.86 5.44
N GLY A 893 -27.46 14.14 5.88
CA GLY A 893 -27.81 14.28 7.30
C GLY A 893 -27.22 15.53 7.98
N VAL A 894 -26.96 16.60 7.22
CA VAL A 894 -26.34 17.83 7.72
C VAL A 894 -27.34 18.77 8.39
N GLY A 895 -26.90 19.51 9.41
CA GLY A 895 -27.75 20.45 10.13
C GLY A 895 -28.10 21.71 9.32
N GLY A 896 -27.20 22.15 8.44
CA GLY A 896 -27.34 23.32 7.57
C GLY A 896 -27.70 23.01 6.12
N MET A 897 -27.40 23.95 5.22
CA MET A 897 -27.64 23.78 3.77
C MET A 897 -26.66 22.76 3.19
N GLY A 898 -27.06 22.08 2.11
CA GLY A 898 -26.20 21.11 1.43
C GLY A 898 -25.02 21.81 0.75
N ILE A 899 -25.32 22.77 -0.13
CA ILE A 899 -24.34 23.63 -0.79
C ILE A 899 -24.77 25.09 -0.61
N GLU A 900 -23.87 25.93 -0.11
CA GLU A 900 -24.11 27.36 0.11
C GLU A 900 -23.00 28.20 -0.51
N MET A 901 -23.40 29.30 -1.16
CA MET A 901 -22.55 30.45 -1.37
C MET A 901 -22.75 31.46 -0.24
N ALA A 902 -21.68 31.76 0.50
CA ALA A 902 -21.74 32.59 1.70
C ALA A 902 -21.91 34.08 1.34
N PRO A 903 -22.61 34.86 2.19
CA PRO A 903 -22.84 36.27 1.94
C PRO A 903 -21.57 37.07 1.62
N GLY A 904 -21.61 37.91 0.59
CA GLY A 904 -20.47 38.72 0.15
C GLY A 904 -19.50 38.03 -0.83
N SER A 905 -19.75 36.76 -1.16
CA SER A 905 -19.06 36.04 -2.24
C SER A 905 -19.68 36.37 -3.60
N ALA A 906 -18.92 36.20 -4.69
CA ALA A 906 -19.40 36.34 -6.08
C ALA A 906 -18.65 35.36 -7.00
N GLY A 907 -19.21 35.01 -8.15
CA GLY A 907 -18.64 34.00 -9.07
C GLY A 907 -18.64 34.41 -10.55
N GLN A 908 -17.68 33.93 -11.33
CA GLN A 908 -17.72 34.06 -12.80
C GLN A 908 -18.36 32.84 -13.47
N HIS A 909 -17.84 31.64 -13.23
CA HIS A 909 -18.34 30.39 -13.79
C HIS A 909 -18.40 29.30 -12.72
N MET A 910 -19.60 28.82 -12.42
CA MET A 910 -19.80 27.79 -11.41
C MET A 910 -20.64 26.64 -11.94
N VAL A 911 -20.15 25.42 -11.77
CA VAL A 911 -20.85 24.18 -12.15
C VAL A 911 -21.11 23.36 -10.90
N ILE A 912 -22.39 23.11 -10.61
CA ILE A 912 -22.87 22.22 -9.55
C ILE A 912 -23.51 21.01 -10.24
N ARG A 913 -22.78 19.89 -10.33
CA ARG A 913 -23.22 18.75 -11.14
C ARG A 913 -23.25 17.42 -10.41
N ALA A 914 -24.30 16.63 -10.62
CA ALA A 914 -24.39 15.24 -10.16
C ALA A 914 -24.16 15.06 -8.65
N ASN A 915 -24.45 16.07 -7.82
CA ASN A 915 -24.35 15.96 -6.38
C ASN A 915 -25.61 15.30 -5.81
N ARG A 916 -25.44 14.51 -4.75
CA ARG A 916 -26.54 13.92 -3.97
C ARG A 916 -26.63 14.62 -2.62
N LEU A 917 -27.74 15.31 -2.38
CA LEU A 917 -28.03 16.00 -1.12
C LEU A 917 -29.21 15.29 -0.46
N HIS A 918 -28.98 14.66 0.69
CA HIS A 918 -30.01 13.92 1.41
C HIS A 918 -30.11 14.40 2.86
N ASP A 919 -31.33 14.61 3.37
CA ASP A 919 -31.59 15.00 4.75
C ASP A 919 -30.80 16.24 5.20
N VAL A 920 -30.92 17.32 4.43
CA VAL A 920 -30.27 18.61 4.71
C VAL A 920 -31.19 19.56 5.47
N ILE A 921 -30.61 20.57 6.14
CA ILE A 921 -31.34 21.56 6.94
C ILE A 921 -32.06 20.88 8.12
N ARG A 922 -31.34 20.04 8.88
CA ARG A 922 -31.93 19.33 10.03
C ARG A 922 -32.12 20.21 11.26
N ILE A 923 -31.36 21.31 11.38
CA ILE A 923 -31.41 22.23 12.52
C ILE A 923 -32.19 23.51 12.11
N PRO A 924 -33.22 23.95 12.87
CA PRO A 924 -33.93 25.20 12.62
C PRO A 924 -32.99 26.42 12.57
N ARG A 925 -33.26 27.38 11.67
CA ARG A 925 -32.56 28.67 11.63
C ARG A 925 -33.47 29.82 12.01
N ASN A 926 -33.02 30.63 12.98
CA ASN A 926 -33.62 31.91 13.31
C ASN A 926 -33.10 32.98 12.34
N GLY A 927 -33.75 33.15 11.19
CA GLY A 927 -33.37 34.14 10.18
C GLY A 927 -34.55 34.51 9.27
N THR A 928 -34.49 35.71 8.68
CA THR A 928 -35.53 36.22 7.76
C THR A 928 -35.35 35.73 6.32
N LEU A 929 -34.15 35.25 5.97
CA LEU A 929 -33.89 34.66 4.65
C LEU A 929 -34.35 33.19 4.64
N PRO A 930 -34.80 32.67 3.48
CA PRO A 930 -35.08 31.23 3.33
C PRO A 930 -33.84 30.39 3.68
N ALA A 931 -33.94 29.08 3.67
CA ALA A 931 -32.80 28.18 3.51
C ALA A 931 -33.03 27.35 2.24
N ALA A 932 -31.97 26.86 1.60
CA ALA A 932 -32.10 26.01 0.41
C ALA A 932 -31.16 24.80 0.48
N ALA A 933 -31.49 23.69 -0.18
CA ALA A 933 -30.53 22.59 -0.30
C ALA A 933 -29.30 23.04 -1.09
N VAL A 934 -29.52 23.79 -2.17
CA VAL A 934 -28.48 24.53 -2.93
C VAL A 934 -28.85 26.01 -2.95
N ARG A 935 -28.01 26.86 -2.36
CA ARG A 935 -28.14 28.33 -2.44
C ARG A 935 -26.92 28.93 -3.11
N LEU A 936 -27.13 29.66 -4.20
CA LEU A 936 -26.09 30.38 -4.92
C LEU A 936 -26.53 31.82 -5.17
N HIS A 937 -25.59 32.76 -5.12
CA HIS A 937 -25.89 34.16 -5.45
C HIS A 937 -24.74 34.88 -6.17
N ASP A 938 -25.09 35.88 -6.99
CA ASP A 938 -24.13 36.77 -7.67
C ASP A 938 -23.08 36.04 -8.54
N ILE A 939 -23.54 35.14 -9.42
CA ILE A 939 -22.70 34.37 -10.34
C ILE A 939 -23.01 34.74 -11.81
N ALA A 940 -22.00 35.12 -12.60
CA ALA A 940 -22.22 35.51 -13.99
C ALA A 940 -22.73 34.35 -14.88
N HIS A 941 -22.15 33.16 -14.74
CA HIS A 941 -22.55 31.93 -15.42
C HIS A 941 -22.67 30.78 -14.40
N VAL A 942 -23.89 30.29 -14.19
CA VAL A 942 -24.19 29.22 -13.24
C VAL A 942 -24.89 28.04 -13.93
N GLU A 943 -24.38 26.84 -13.70
CA GLU A 943 -24.98 25.59 -14.17
C GLU A 943 -25.24 24.66 -12.98
N VAL A 944 -26.50 24.29 -12.76
CA VAL A 944 -26.94 23.33 -11.74
C VAL A 944 -27.54 22.13 -12.48
N LEU A 945 -26.77 21.06 -12.61
CA LEU A 945 -27.02 19.97 -13.53
C LEU A 945 -27.13 18.62 -12.81
N GLU A 946 -28.14 17.81 -13.13
CA GLU A 946 -28.20 16.38 -12.75
C GLU A 946 -28.08 16.12 -11.22
N ASN A 947 -28.41 17.10 -10.36
CA ASN A 947 -28.32 16.91 -8.91
C ASN A 947 -29.56 16.19 -8.39
N MET A 948 -29.36 15.36 -7.36
CA MET A 948 -30.42 14.69 -6.62
C MET A 948 -30.56 15.33 -5.25
N VAL A 949 -31.74 15.84 -4.92
CA VAL A 949 -32.04 16.46 -3.62
C VAL A 949 -33.24 15.75 -3.01
N ASP A 950 -33.08 15.26 -1.78
CA ASP A 950 -34.14 14.59 -1.03
C ASP A 950 -34.07 14.94 0.47
N GLY A 951 -35.21 14.98 1.16
CA GLY A 951 -35.24 15.24 2.61
C GLY A 951 -34.88 16.68 3.04
N VAL A 952 -35.32 17.71 2.33
CA VAL A 952 -35.02 19.11 2.67
C VAL A 952 -35.85 19.60 3.87
N GLY A 953 -35.19 19.83 5.00
CA GLY A 953 -35.77 20.50 6.15
C GLY A 953 -36.85 19.69 6.88
N GLN A 954 -36.70 18.36 6.93
CA GLN A 954 -37.65 17.40 7.53
C GLN A 954 -37.86 17.56 9.04
N THR A 955 -36.93 18.22 9.74
CA THR A 955 -36.98 18.41 11.20
C THR A 955 -36.89 19.87 11.66
N ALA A 956 -36.70 20.83 10.75
CA ALA A 956 -36.34 22.22 11.08
C ALA A 956 -37.52 23.20 11.19
N LEU A 957 -38.46 22.95 12.12
CA LEU A 957 -39.60 23.83 12.42
C LEU A 957 -39.14 25.26 12.78
N GLY A 958 -39.60 26.29 12.06
CA GLY A 958 -39.28 27.72 12.33
C GLY A 958 -38.43 28.45 11.28
N THR A 959 -37.84 27.75 10.30
CA THR A 959 -37.07 28.38 9.21
C THR A 959 -37.98 29.12 8.22
N ALA A 960 -37.67 30.36 7.83
CA ALA A 960 -38.54 31.26 7.06
C ALA A 960 -38.90 30.81 5.62
N GLY A 961 -38.16 29.85 5.04
CA GLY A 961 -38.40 29.25 3.72
C GLY A 961 -37.46 28.06 3.51
N ARG A 962 -37.81 27.09 2.66
CA ARG A 962 -37.06 25.84 2.46
C ARG A 962 -37.05 25.42 0.99
N ASP A 963 -36.17 26.03 0.22
CA ASP A 963 -36.08 25.81 -1.22
C ASP A 963 -35.25 24.56 -1.56
N GLY A 964 -35.50 23.95 -2.72
CA GLY A 964 -34.60 22.94 -3.26
C GLY A 964 -33.34 23.60 -3.81
N ILE A 965 -33.50 24.34 -4.90
CA ILE A 965 -32.45 25.14 -5.52
C ILE A 965 -32.89 26.61 -5.49
N GLN A 966 -32.07 27.47 -4.90
CA GLN A 966 -32.24 28.91 -4.93
C GLN A 966 -31.04 29.58 -5.60
N LEU A 967 -31.32 30.27 -6.70
CA LEU A 967 -30.37 31.12 -7.41
C LEU A 967 -30.82 32.56 -7.26
N SER A 968 -29.93 33.45 -6.82
CA SER A 968 -30.26 34.87 -6.71
C SER A 968 -29.14 35.79 -7.22
N GLY A 969 -29.49 37.04 -7.54
CA GLY A 969 -28.49 38.08 -7.84
C GLY A 969 -28.64 38.68 -9.24
N SER A 970 -28.68 40.01 -9.26
CA SER A 970 -28.95 40.82 -10.46
C SER A 970 -27.85 40.79 -11.53
N GLY A 971 -26.71 40.15 -11.25
CA GLY A 971 -25.57 40.02 -12.16
C GLY A 971 -25.56 38.77 -13.05
N SER A 972 -26.47 37.80 -12.84
CA SER A 972 -26.45 36.51 -13.55
C SER A 972 -26.85 36.66 -15.03
N ARG A 973 -25.99 36.24 -15.95
CA ARG A 973 -26.19 36.34 -17.41
C ARG A 973 -26.58 35.02 -18.05
N ILE A 974 -26.04 33.90 -17.57
CA ILE A 974 -26.37 32.56 -18.06
C ILE A 974 -26.72 31.70 -16.85
N VAL A 975 -27.93 31.17 -16.83
CA VAL A 975 -28.46 30.31 -15.76
C VAL A 975 -28.99 29.04 -16.39
N ARG A 976 -28.40 27.89 -16.05
CA ARG A 976 -28.87 26.56 -16.48
C ARG A 976 -29.23 25.73 -15.28
N VAL A 977 -30.49 25.30 -15.19
CA VAL A 977 -30.97 24.34 -14.18
C VAL A 977 -31.54 23.16 -14.93
N ARG A 978 -30.75 22.09 -15.11
CA ARG A 978 -31.13 20.97 -15.97
C ARG A 978 -31.03 19.61 -15.32
N GLY A 979 -32.02 18.75 -15.55
CA GLY A 979 -31.94 17.33 -15.19
C GLY A 979 -31.91 17.05 -13.67
N ASN A 980 -32.26 18.01 -12.82
CA ASN A 980 -32.24 17.83 -11.38
C ASN A 980 -33.48 17.07 -10.90
N ASP A 981 -33.32 16.22 -9.89
CA ASP A 981 -34.39 15.46 -9.24
C ASP A 981 -34.55 15.92 -7.80
N LEU A 982 -35.64 16.65 -7.54
CA LEU A 982 -35.90 17.36 -6.29
C LEU A 982 -37.14 16.77 -5.61
N ARG A 983 -36.95 16.16 -4.44
CA ARG A 983 -37.98 15.44 -3.68
C ARG A 983 -37.89 15.77 -2.18
N GLY A 984 -38.89 15.33 -1.42
CA GLY A 984 -38.71 15.22 0.03
C GLY A 984 -38.71 16.54 0.81
N PHE A 985 -39.61 17.47 0.52
CA PHE A 985 -39.62 18.80 1.15
C PHE A 985 -40.51 18.90 2.40
N GLY A 986 -40.02 19.55 3.46
CA GLY A 986 -40.81 19.98 4.62
C GLY A 986 -40.96 18.95 5.73
N VAL A 987 -41.57 19.34 6.85
CA VAL A 987 -41.85 18.44 8.00
C VAL A 987 -43.26 17.88 7.83
N SER A 988 -43.39 16.55 7.87
CA SER A 988 -44.70 15.87 7.87
C SER A 988 -45.61 16.44 8.96
N GLY A 989 -46.83 16.84 8.59
CA GLY A 989 -47.83 17.40 9.52
C GLY A 989 -47.77 18.92 9.79
N SER A 990 -46.85 19.68 9.19
CA SER A 990 -46.80 21.16 9.34
C SER A 990 -46.91 21.89 8.00
N ALA A 991 -47.53 23.08 7.99
CA ALA A 991 -47.60 23.91 6.79
C ALA A 991 -46.21 24.42 6.41
N LEU A 992 -45.81 24.19 5.15
CA LEU A 992 -44.57 24.74 4.60
C LEU A 992 -44.67 26.28 4.50
N PRO A 993 -43.64 27.02 4.95
CA PRO A 993 -43.50 28.46 4.71
C PRO A 993 -43.25 28.76 3.21
N ASP A 994 -43.20 30.03 2.81
CA ASP A 994 -42.95 30.41 1.39
C ASP A 994 -41.66 29.75 0.87
N SER A 995 -41.83 28.78 -0.02
CA SER A 995 -40.76 27.88 -0.47
C SER A 995 -40.99 27.44 -1.90
N ALA A 996 -39.90 27.13 -2.61
CA ALA A 996 -39.95 26.64 -3.97
C ALA A 996 -39.02 25.44 -4.22
N GLY A 997 -39.42 24.53 -5.12
CA GLY A 997 -38.51 23.49 -5.61
C GLY A 997 -37.30 24.11 -6.31
N VAL A 998 -37.55 24.99 -7.28
CA VAL A 998 -36.54 25.83 -7.92
C VAL A 998 -36.98 27.29 -7.84
N SER A 999 -36.13 28.17 -7.31
CA SER A 999 -36.31 29.63 -7.27
C SER A 999 -35.17 30.33 -7.99
N ILE A 1000 -35.49 31.21 -8.94
CA ILE A 1000 -34.53 32.08 -9.64
C ILE A 1000 -34.97 33.53 -9.41
N ASP A 1001 -34.27 34.21 -8.50
CA ASP A 1001 -34.65 35.52 -7.95
C ASP A 1001 -33.65 36.60 -8.35
N GLY A 1002 -34.04 37.42 -9.34
CA GLY A 1002 -33.18 38.46 -9.89
C GLY A 1002 -32.16 37.91 -10.89
N THR A 1003 -32.18 38.46 -12.10
CA THR A 1003 -31.25 38.14 -13.19
C THR A 1003 -30.85 39.44 -13.90
N ALA A 1004 -29.79 39.41 -14.71
CA ALA A 1004 -29.48 40.53 -15.58
C ALA A 1004 -30.62 40.76 -16.60
N PRO A 1005 -30.88 42.01 -17.06
CA PRO A 1005 -31.94 42.32 -18.02
C PRO A 1005 -31.88 41.52 -19.34
N SER A 1006 -30.68 41.06 -19.72
CA SER A 1006 -30.40 40.27 -20.93
C SER A 1006 -30.00 38.82 -20.63
N ALA A 1007 -30.48 38.24 -19.52
CA ALA A 1007 -30.06 36.91 -19.10
C ALA A 1007 -30.64 35.81 -19.99
N GLU A 1008 -29.86 34.76 -20.24
CA GLU A 1008 -30.33 33.47 -20.75
C GLU A 1008 -30.60 32.55 -19.56
N VAL A 1009 -31.85 32.16 -19.39
CA VAL A 1009 -32.29 31.23 -18.33
C VAL A 1009 -32.87 30.00 -18.98
N ASP A 1010 -32.29 28.83 -18.74
CA ASP A 1010 -32.85 27.55 -19.17
C ASP A 1010 -33.09 26.61 -17.99
N VAL A 1011 -34.36 26.29 -17.76
CA VAL A 1011 -34.84 25.35 -16.76
C VAL A 1011 -35.45 24.16 -17.49
N SER A 1012 -34.71 23.08 -17.64
CA SER A 1012 -35.18 21.96 -18.47
C SER A 1012 -34.97 20.58 -17.86
N THR A 1013 -35.89 19.64 -18.15
CA THR A 1013 -35.80 18.23 -17.74
C THR A 1013 -35.69 17.98 -16.23
N ASN A 1014 -36.13 18.93 -15.39
CA ASN A 1014 -36.12 18.75 -13.94
C ASN A 1014 -37.37 18.00 -13.46
N VAL A 1015 -37.22 17.24 -12.39
CA VAL A 1015 -38.31 16.59 -11.65
C VAL A 1015 -38.43 17.25 -10.29
N VAL A 1016 -39.59 17.81 -9.98
CA VAL A 1016 -39.89 18.44 -8.69
C VAL A 1016 -41.15 17.82 -8.12
N ARG A 1017 -41.01 17.04 -7.04
CA ARG A 1017 -42.12 16.35 -6.37
C ARG A 1017 -42.15 16.63 -4.88
N LEU A 1018 -43.35 16.75 -4.31
CA LEU A 1018 -43.53 16.83 -2.86
C LEU A 1018 -43.86 15.43 -2.33
N SER A 1019 -43.13 14.92 -1.33
CA SER A 1019 -43.26 13.51 -0.91
C SER A 1019 -44.38 13.23 0.10
N THR A 1020 -44.90 14.23 0.83
CA THR A 1020 -45.90 14.01 1.90
C THR A 1020 -46.76 15.25 2.20
N THR A 1021 -48.01 15.03 2.63
CA THR A 1021 -48.98 16.02 3.17
C THR A 1021 -48.56 16.61 4.54
N PRO A 1022 -48.89 17.88 4.85
CA PRO A 1022 -50.14 18.58 4.55
C PRO A 1022 -50.00 19.75 3.57
N VAL A 1023 -51.16 20.29 3.17
CA VAL A 1023 -51.33 21.48 2.33
C VAL A 1023 -50.27 22.55 2.65
N ALA A 1024 -49.48 22.89 1.64
CA ALA A 1024 -48.44 23.91 1.69
C ALA A 1024 -48.95 25.18 0.99
N PRO A 1025 -49.60 26.12 1.70
CA PRO A 1025 -50.29 27.25 1.08
C PRO A 1025 -49.41 28.17 0.24
N ALA A 1026 -48.09 28.17 0.47
CA ALA A 1026 -47.12 29.01 -0.23
C ALA A 1026 -46.06 28.22 -1.03
N TRP A 1027 -46.27 26.92 -1.30
CA TRP A 1027 -45.32 26.11 -2.07
C TRP A 1027 -45.45 26.31 -3.59
N ARG A 1028 -44.31 26.41 -4.29
CA ARG A 1028 -44.21 26.44 -5.75
C ARG A 1028 -43.23 25.40 -6.24
N ALA A 1029 -43.54 24.68 -7.31
CA ALA A 1029 -42.54 23.81 -7.92
C ALA A 1029 -41.45 24.62 -8.63
N LEU A 1030 -41.84 25.72 -9.29
CA LEU A 1030 -40.94 26.62 -9.99
C LEU A 1030 -41.34 28.09 -9.77
N ARG A 1031 -40.37 28.93 -9.39
CA ARG A 1031 -40.50 30.38 -9.26
C ARG A 1031 -39.38 31.09 -10.04
N ILE A 1032 -39.73 32.01 -10.92
CA ILE A 1032 -38.77 32.85 -11.65
C ILE A 1032 -39.22 34.33 -11.59
N GLY A 1033 -38.35 35.22 -11.10
CA GLY A 1033 -38.45 36.67 -11.31
C GLY A 1033 -39.42 37.44 -10.40
N MET A 1034 -39.57 37.05 -9.14
CA MET A 1034 -40.24 37.95 -8.18
C MET A 1034 -39.40 39.22 -7.94
N PRO A 1035 -40.02 40.41 -7.81
CA PRO A 1035 -39.33 41.55 -7.26
C PRO A 1035 -39.01 41.22 -5.79
N LEU A 1036 -37.72 41.20 -5.45
CA LEU A 1036 -37.29 41.42 -4.07
C LEU A 1036 -38.00 42.68 -3.59
N ALA A 1037 -38.83 42.58 -2.56
CA ALA A 1037 -39.32 43.77 -1.88
C ALA A 1037 -38.10 44.66 -1.58
N PRO A 1038 -38.14 45.98 -1.87
CA PRO A 1038 -36.99 46.86 -1.72
C PRO A 1038 -36.41 46.90 -0.29
N SER A 1039 -37.09 46.30 0.68
CA SER A 1039 -36.63 46.12 2.06
C SER A 1039 -35.56 45.03 2.24
N ILE A 1040 -35.57 43.91 1.48
CA ILE A 1040 -34.63 42.79 1.72
C ILE A 1040 -33.26 43.10 1.10
N GLU A 1041 -33.22 43.65 -0.11
CA GLU A 1041 -31.97 44.07 -0.75
C GLU A 1041 -31.31 45.25 0.00
N GLN A 1042 -32.11 46.16 0.56
CA GLN A 1042 -31.61 47.19 1.48
C GLN A 1042 -31.18 46.64 2.83
N GLN A 1043 -31.80 45.56 3.35
CA GLN A 1043 -31.37 44.92 4.60
C GLN A 1043 -30.05 44.14 4.43
N ILE A 1044 -29.85 43.46 3.30
CA ILE A 1044 -28.58 42.80 2.96
C ILE A 1044 -27.47 43.85 2.78
N ARG A 1045 -27.76 45.00 2.15
CA ARG A 1045 -26.80 46.11 2.02
C ARG A 1045 -26.55 46.88 3.32
N ARG A 1046 -27.54 47.00 4.23
CA ARG A 1046 -27.38 47.72 5.51
C ARG A 1046 -26.69 46.89 6.59
N ALA A 1047 -26.81 45.56 6.58
CA ALA A 1047 -26.05 44.69 7.47
C ALA A 1047 -24.54 44.70 7.20
N ALA A 1048 -24.11 45.18 6.02
CA ALA A 1048 -22.72 45.24 5.58
C ALA A 1048 -22.02 46.59 5.83
N VAL A 1049 -22.67 47.58 6.46
CA VAL A 1049 -22.07 48.91 6.66
C VAL A 1049 -21.95 49.25 8.16
N GLY A 1050 -20.89 48.73 8.76
CA GLY A 1050 -20.27 49.31 9.96
C GLY A 1050 -19.20 50.35 9.57
N PRO A 1051 -18.86 51.32 10.44
CA PRO A 1051 -18.12 52.55 10.10
C PRO A 1051 -16.63 52.37 9.69
N ILE A 1052 -16.18 51.16 9.37
CA ILE A 1052 -14.85 50.88 8.80
C ILE A 1052 -14.94 50.62 7.27
N GLY A 1053 -16.14 50.68 6.67
CA GLY A 1053 -16.38 50.36 5.25
C GLY A 1053 -16.06 51.44 4.21
N VAL A 1054 -15.52 52.60 4.58
CA VAL A 1054 -15.28 53.71 3.62
C VAL A 1054 -13.97 53.52 2.83
N LEU A 1055 -13.01 52.72 3.33
CA LEU A 1055 -11.74 52.47 2.64
C LEU A 1055 -11.80 51.24 1.69
N GLU A 1056 -12.59 50.21 2.00
CA GLU A 1056 -12.78 49.03 1.13
C GLU A 1056 -13.62 49.32 -0.12
N GLY A 1057 -14.54 50.30 -0.06
CA GLY A 1057 -15.38 50.69 -1.20
C GLY A 1057 -14.60 51.38 -2.34
N LEU A 1058 -13.47 52.01 -2.02
CA LEU A 1058 -12.59 52.65 -3.01
C LEU A 1058 -11.73 51.64 -3.79
N ILE A 1059 -11.47 50.45 -3.23
CA ILE A 1059 -10.69 49.39 -3.89
C ILE A 1059 -11.59 48.51 -4.79
N ARG A 1060 -12.86 48.30 -4.43
CA ARG A 1060 -13.78 47.43 -5.18
C ARG A 1060 -14.31 48.02 -6.50
N SER A 1061 -14.18 49.34 -6.74
CA SER A 1061 -14.59 49.95 -8.01
C SER A 1061 -13.49 49.98 -9.09
N THR A 1062 -12.26 49.54 -8.76
CA THR A 1062 -11.08 49.71 -9.62
C THR A 1062 -10.50 48.40 -10.18
N VAL A 1063 -10.95 47.21 -9.76
CA VAL A 1063 -10.27 45.92 -10.08
C VAL A 1063 -11.08 44.96 -10.98
N LEU A 1064 -12.15 45.43 -11.64
CA LEU A 1064 -12.81 44.65 -12.72
C LEU A 1064 -12.88 45.43 -14.04
N ARG A 1065 -11.75 45.97 -14.50
CA ARG A 1065 -11.57 46.34 -15.91
C ARG A 1065 -10.22 45.86 -16.47
N GLN A 1066 -10.39 45.00 -17.48
CA GLN A 1066 -9.51 44.66 -18.62
C GLN A 1066 -8.38 43.63 -18.43
N PRO A 1067 -8.28 42.61 -19.32
CA PRO A 1067 -7.01 41.93 -19.60
C PRO A 1067 -6.08 42.87 -20.40
N PRO A 1068 -4.75 42.68 -20.36
CA PRO A 1068 -3.80 43.62 -20.94
C PRO A 1068 -3.80 43.53 -22.47
N GLY A 1069 -4.20 44.62 -23.15
CA GLY A 1069 -4.10 44.71 -24.61
C GLY A 1069 -4.87 45.88 -25.22
N GLN A 1070 -4.15 46.98 -25.46
CA GLN A 1070 -4.44 48.09 -26.39
C GLN A 1070 -5.52 49.15 -26.09
N ALA A 1071 -5.07 50.39 -26.29
CA ALA A 1071 -5.78 51.65 -26.52
C ALA A 1071 -6.59 52.28 -25.36
N THR A 1072 -6.08 53.43 -24.90
CA THR A 1072 -6.82 54.43 -24.11
C THR A 1072 -8.07 54.91 -24.86
N PRO A 1073 -9.23 55.03 -24.19
CA PRO A 1073 -10.27 55.92 -24.66
C PRO A 1073 -10.31 57.19 -23.81
N GLN A 1074 -10.16 58.32 -24.49
CA GLN A 1074 -10.57 59.64 -24.04
C GLN A 1074 -12.01 59.62 -23.54
N ALA A 1075 -12.25 60.39 -22.48
CA ALA A 1075 -13.58 60.72 -21.99
C ALA A 1075 -14.40 61.40 -23.10
N ALA A 1076 -15.29 60.65 -23.73
CA ALA A 1076 -16.32 61.18 -24.61
C ALA A 1076 -17.61 61.31 -23.81
N THR A 1077 -17.98 62.55 -23.48
CA THR A 1077 -19.33 62.94 -23.08
C THR A 1077 -20.24 62.69 -24.28
N VAL A 1078 -20.94 61.55 -24.32
CA VAL A 1078 -21.95 61.25 -25.34
C VAL A 1078 -23.30 61.17 -24.65
N GLY A 1079 -24.23 61.98 -25.16
CA GLY A 1079 -25.58 62.16 -24.62
C GLY A 1079 -26.41 60.89 -24.61
N ALA A 1080 -27.42 60.91 -23.74
CA ALA A 1080 -28.47 59.92 -23.62
C ALA A 1080 -29.23 59.74 -24.95
N GLY A 1081 -28.79 58.77 -25.75
CA GLY A 1081 -29.61 58.12 -26.76
C GLY A 1081 -30.01 56.75 -26.23
N ALA A 1082 -31.32 56.50 -26.08
CA ALA A 1082 -31.86 55.22 -25.63
C ALA A 1082 -31.47 54.09 -26.61
N ALA A 1083 -30.46 53.30 -26.24
CA ALA A 1083 -30.22 52.01 -26.87
C ALA A 1083 -31.40 51.06 -26.53
N PRO A 1084 -31.87 50.21 -27.47
CA PRO A 1084 -32.92 49.25 -27.17
C PRO A 1084 -32.46 48.34 -26.02
N ALA A 1085 -33.28 48.24 -24.97
CA ALA A 1085 -33.01 47.37 -23.84
C ALA A 1085 -32.96 45.91 -24.34
N ALA A 1086 -31.82 45.24 -24.18
CA ALA A 1086 -31.69 43.81 -24.47
C ALA A 1086 -32.68 43.02 -23.58
N GLN A 1087 -33.47 42.14 -24.19
CA GLN A 1087 -34.50 41.34 -23.51
C GLN A 1087 -33.93 40.01 -22.99
N ALA A 1088 -34.40 39.55 -21.82
CA ALA A 1088 -34.04 38.24 -21.30
C ALA A 1088 -34.69 37.12 -22.13
N LEU A 1089 -34.02 35.97 -22.22
CA LEU A 1089 -34.50 34.76 -22.88
C LEU A 1089 -34.70 33.68 -21.83
N ILE A 1090 -35.95 33.35 -21.53
CA ILE A 1090 -36.32 32.32 -20.58
C ILE A 1090 -36.86 31.11 -21.32
N SER A 1091 -36.31 29.94 -21.03
CA SER A 1091 -36.70 28.64 -21.56
C SER A 1091 -37.04 27.72 -20.39
N VAL A 1092 -38.26 27.20 -20.36
CA VAL A 1092 -38.73 26.22 -19.38
C VAL A 1092 -39.29 25.03 -20.14
N ARG A 1093 -38.53 23.92 -20.20
CA ARG A 1093 -38.87 22.79 -21.10
C ARG A 1093 -38.78 21.41 -20.48
N GLY A 1094 -39.76 20.55 -20.76
CA GLY A 1094 -39.67 19.12 -20.42
C GLY A 1094 -39.62 18.82 -18.92
N ASN A 1095 -40.06 19.73 -18.06
CA ASN A 1095 -40.03 19.55 -16.61
C ASN A 1095 -41.28 18.80 -16.10
N LEU A 1096 -41.14 18.06 -15.00
CA LEU A 1096 -42.24 17.54 -14.20
C LEU A 1096 -42.33 18.33 -12.89
N LEU A 1097 -43.42 19.08 -12.70
CA LEU A 1097 -43.58 20.06 -11.63
C LEU A 1097 -44.85 19.78 -10.82
N GLU A 1098 -44.69 19.47 -9.54
CA GLU A 1098 -45.79 19.14 -8.63
C GLU A 1098 -45.91 20.12 -7.45
N ALA A 1099 -47.15 20.51 -7.12
CA ALA A 1099 -47.45 21.32 -5.95
C ALA A 1099 -48.70 20.83 -5.20
N LEU A 1100 -48.70 21.05 -3.88
CA LEU A 1100 -49.79 20.72 -2.96
C LEU A 1100 -50.25 21.99 -2.20
N GLY A 1101 -51.09 22.81 -2.83
CA GLY A 1101 -51.65 24.00 -2.18
C GLY A 1101 -52.31 25.01 -3.11
N PRO A 1102 -52.88 26.10 -2.54
CA PRO A 1102 -53.53 27.19 -3.27
C PRO A 1102 -52.59 28.05 -4.13
N ALA A 1103 -51.29 28.14 -3.82
CA ALA A 1103 -50.33 28.89 -4.64
C ALA A 1103 -50.19 28.29 -6.07
N PRO A 1104 -49.80 29.10 -7.08
CA PRO A 1104 -49.46 28.58 -8.40
C PRO A 1104 -48.39 27.48 -8.30
N THR A 1105 -48.57 26.36 -9.01
CA THR A 1105 -47.51 25.34 -9.14
C THR A 1105 -46.28 25.94 -9.80
N VAL A 1106 -46.50 26.83 -10.79
CA VAL A 1106 -45.46 27.58 -11.48
C VAL A 1106 -45.79 29.06 -11.45
N GLU A 1107 -44.80 29.88 -11.08
CA GLU A 1107 -44.90 31.34 -11.14
C GLU A 1107 -43.68 31.92 -11.85
N ILE A 1108 -43.92 32.59 -12.98
CA ILE A 1108 -42.89 33.24 -13.79
C ILE A 1108 -43.30 34.70 -13.96
N ASN A 1109 -42.42 35.62 -13.59
CA ASN A 1109 -42.60 37.06 -13.77
C ASN A 1109 -41.29 37.67 -14.26
N VAL A 1110 -41.19 37.93 -15.55
CA VAL A 1110 -39.92 38.32 -16.18
C VAL A 1110 -40.12 39.44 -17.19
N ALA A 1111 -39.08 40.23 -17.42
CA ALA A 1111 -39.01 41.12 -18.58
C ALA A 1111 -38.24 40.37 -19.68
N GLY A 1112 -38.87 40.13 -20.83
CA GLY A 1112 -38.30 39.37 -21.95
C GLY A 1112 -39.20 38.26 -22.50
N VAL A 1113 -38.62 37.39 -23.32
CA VAL A 1113 -39.34 36.30 -24.00
C VAL A 1113 -39.27 35.03 -23.15
N CYS A 1114 -40.42 34.42 -22.88
CA CYS A 1114 -40.53 33.16 -22.14
C CYS A 1114 -41.10 32.04 -23.02
N THR A 1115 -40.33 30.98 -23.23
CA THR A 1115 -40.80 29.72 -23.83
C THR A 1115 -41.10 28.71 -22.73
N PHE A 1116 -42.35 28.28 -22.63
CA PHE A 1116 -42.82 27.25 -21.71
C PHE A 1116 -43.37 26.07 -22.53
N ALA A 1117 -42.54 25.03 -22.71
CA ALA A 1117 -42.83 23.95 -23.64
C ALA A 1117 -42.70 22.54 -23.05
N ASP A 1118 -43.59 21.62 -23.42
CA ASP A 1118 -43.49 20.19 -23.10
C ASP A 1118 -43.42 19.86 -21.60
N ASN A 1119 -43.93 20.73 -20.73
CA ASN A 1119 -43.89 20.52 -19.28
C ASN A 1119 -45.13 19.76 -18.79
N GLN A 1120 -44.94 18.95 -17.75
CA GLN A 1120 -46.02 18.29 -16.99
C GLN A 1120 -46.20 19.02 -15.66
N CYS A 1121 -47.33 19.70 -15.48
CA CYS A 1121 -47.67 20.40 -14.25
C CYS A 1121 -48.83 19.70 -13.54
N LEU A 1122 -48.58 19.25 -12.31
CA LEU A 1122 -49.53 18.51 -11.50
C LEU A 1122 -49.86 19.29 -10.22
N ARG A 1123 -51.14 19.40 -9.89
CA ARG A 1123 -51.61 19.87 -8.58
C ARG A 1123 -52.50 18.82 -7.97
N ALA A 1124 -52.06 18.24 -6.86
CA ALA A 1124 -52.64 17.00 -6.33
C ALA A 1124 -53.92 17.18 -5.49
N ASP A 1125 -54.39 18.42 -5.21
CA ASP A 1125 -55.63 18.68 -4.46
C ASP A 1125 -56.69 19.40 -5.32
N SER A 1126 -57.91 18.85 -5.36
CA SER A 1126 -59.06 19.39 -6.10
C SER A 1126 -59.80 20.52 -5.36
N GLN A 1127 -59.48 20.80 -4.09
CA GLN A 1127 -60.20 21.79 -3.27
C GLN A 1127 -59.91 23.26 -3.66
N PHE A 1128 -58.89 23.53 -4.48
CA PHE A 1128 -58.44 24.89 -4.81
C PHE A 1128 -58.99 25.39 -6.16
N SER A 1129 -60.31 25.48 -6.30
CA SER A 1129 -60.98 25.82 -7.57
C SER A 1129 -60.84 27.28 -8.01
N THR A 1130 -60.30 28.17 -7.17
CA THR A 1130 -60.21 29.62 -7.43
C THR A 1130 -58.81 30.11 -7.81
N SER A 1131 -57.77 29.27 -7.72
CA SER A 1131 -56.40 29.66 -8.06
C SER A 1131 -55.95 29.11 -9.42
N THR A 1132 -55.03 29.82 -10.08
CA THR A 1132 -54.43 29.37 -11.34
C THR A 1132 -53.30 28.38 -11.08
N ILE A 1133 -53.13 27.36 -11.93
CA ILE A 1133 -52.04 26.38 -11.81
C ILE A 1133 -50.69 26.98 -12.26
N ILE A 1134 -50.65 27.66 -13.40
CA ILE A 1134 -49.46 28.32 -13.95
C ILE A 1134 -49.71 29.83 -14.08
N SER A 1135 -48.94 30.66 -13.40
CA SER A 1135 -48.94 32.13 -13.58
C SER A 1135 -47.70 32.53 -14.40
N LEU A 1136 -47.90 33.13 -15.57
CA LEU A 1136 -46.81 33.54 -16.46
C LEU A 1136 -46.99 34.99 -16.88
N GLN A 1137 -46.07 35.86 -16.48
CA GLN A 1137 -45.95 37.23 -16.94
C GLN A 1137 -44.60 37.45 -17.63
N ALA A 1138 -44.62 37.94 -18.87
CA ALA A 1138 -43.45 38.13 -19.73
C ALA A 1138 -43.68 39.26 -20.76
N ASP A 1139 -42.66 39.73 -21.49
CA ASP A 1139 -42.86 40.60 -22.66
C ASP A 1139 -43.49 39.82 -23.82
N ALA A 1140 -43.05 38.58 -24.03
CA ALA A 1140 -43.65 37.66 -24.99
C ALA A 1140 -43.64 36.22 -24.44
N ALA A 1141 -44.64 35.42 -24.80
CA ALA A 1141 -44.79 34.06 -24.26
C ALA A 1141 -45.11 33.01 -25.33
N ILE A 1142 -44.36 31.92 -25.37
CA ILE A 1142 -44.67 30.72 -26.17
C ILE A 1142 -45.07 29.62 -25.19
N PHE A 1143 -46.30 29.12 -25.27
CA PHE A 1143 -46.85 28.12 -24.37
C PHE A 1143 -47.35 26.92 -25.18
N THR A 1144 -46.53 25.86 -25.28
CA THR A 1144 -46.79 24.76 -26.23
C THR A 1144 -46.58 23.36 -25.65
N GLY A 1145 -47.38 22.38 -26.05
CA GLY A 1145 -47.13 20.97 -25.72
C GLY A 1145 -47.24 20.62 -24.22
N ASN A 1146 -47.80 21.50 -23.39
CA ASN A 1146 -47.83 21.29 -21.94
C ASN A 1146 -49.01 20.43 -21.50
N HIS A 1147 -48.81 19.68 -20.42
CA HIS A 1147 -49.83 18.83 -19.81
C HIS A 1147 -50.11 19.29 -18.38
N VAL A 1148 -51.31 19.84 -18.15
CA VAL A 1148 -51.69 20.46 -16.87
C VAL A 1148 -52.87 19.71 -16.25
N ARG A 1149 -52.69 19.18 -15.04
CA ARG A 1149 -53.75 18.47 -14.29
C ARG A 1149 -53.83 18.96 -12.84
N GLY A 1150 -55.04 19.10 -12.30
CA GLY A 1150 -55.30 19.44 -10.90
C GLY A 1150 -56.50 20.36 -10.70
N GLY A 1151 -56.77 20.80 -9.45
CA GLY A 1151 -57.82 21.79 -9.14
C GLY A 1151 -57.37 23.23 -9.39
N GLY A 1152 -58.19 24.04 -10.06
CA GLY A 1152 -57.87 25.45 -10.35
C GLY A 1152 -58.96 26.15 -11.15
N GLN A 1153 -58.92 27.48 -11.17
CA GLN A 1153 -59.81 28.29 -12.02
C GLN A 1153 -59.35 28.25 -13.48
N PHE A 1154 -58.04 28.34 -13.69
CA PHE A 1154 -57.39 28.30 -15.01
C PHE A 1154 -56.17 27.37 -14.97
N ALA A 1155 -55.90 26.69 -16.08
CA ALA A 1155 -54.71 25.87 -16.24
C ALA A 1155 -53.46 26.75 -16.30
N ALA A 1156 -53.56 27.88 -17.00
CA ALA A 1156 -52.55 28.91 -17.03
C ALA A 1156 -53.19 30.30 -17.15
N ASP A 1157 -52.55 31.30 -16.56
CA ASP A 1157 -52.85 32.72 -16.74
C ASP A 1157 -51.61 33.41 -17.31
N ILE A 1158 -51.69 33.76 -18.59
CA ILE A 1158 -50.59 34.29 -19.39
C ILE A 1158 -50.82 35.78 -19.59
N ASN A 1159 -49.95 36.62 -19.01
CA ASN A 1159 -50.01 38.06 -19.11
C ASN A 1159 -48.78 38.58 -19.86
N THR A 1160 -48.92 38.89 -21.14
CA THR A 1160 -47.84 39.50 -21.92
C THR A 1160 -47.89 41.01 -21.79
N ARG A 1161 -46.89 41.58 -21.12
CA ARG A 1161 -46.81 43.01 -20.82
C ARG A 1161 -45.43 43.56 -21.10
N THR A 1162 -45.36 44.67 -21.81
CA THR A 1162 -44.13 45.45 -21.99
C THR A 1162 -44.27 46.81 -21.34
N ASN A 1163 -43.35 47.16 -20.45
CA ASN A 1163 -43.41 48.39 -19.64
C ASN A 1163 -44.76 48.59 -18.92
N GLY A 1164 -45.36 47.48 -18.44
CA GLY A 1164 -46.65 47.49 -17.75
C GLY A 1164 -47.89 47.60 -18.65
N GLN A 1165 -47.72 47.78 -19.97
CA GLN A 1165 -48.81 47.78 -20.94
C GLN A 1165 -49.02 46.38 -21.52
N VAL A 1166 -50.28 45.96 -21.63
CA VAL A 1166 -50.66 44.69 -22.27
C VAL A 1166 -50.26 44.72 -23.75
N ASN A 1167 -49.63 43.66 -24.24
CA ASN A 1167 -49.30 43.47 -25.66
C ASN A 1167 -49.88 42.13 -26.17
N GLN A 1168 -49.86 41.88 -27.48
CA GLN A 1168 -50.38 40.62 -28.09
C GLN A 1168 -49.27 39.64 -28.49
N ALA A 1169 -48.11 39.67 -27.84
CA ALA A 1169 -46.95 38.85 -28.22
C ALA A 1169 -46.99 37.44 -27.57
N TRP A 1170 -47.96 36.60 -27.95
CA TRP A 1170 -48.09 35.25 -27.39
C TRP A 1170 -48.44 34.19 -28.43
N SER A 1171 -48.09 32.93 -28.14
CA SER A 1171 -48.50 31.75 -28.91
C SER A 1171 -48.88 30.63 -27.93
N VAL A 1172 -50.06 30.03 -28.11
CA VAL A 1172 -50.59 28.96 -27.26
C VAL A 1172 -51.04 27.80 -28.15
N VAL A 1173 -50.31 26.68 -28.17
CA VAL A 1173 -50.55 25.58 -29.13
C VAL A 1173 -50.38 24.20 -28.49
N GLY A 1174 -51.30 23.26 -28.76
CA GLY A 1174 -51.10 21.84 -28.45
C GLY A 1174 -50.99 21.48 -26.96
N ASN A 1175 -51.65 22.24 -26.08
CA ASN A 1175 -51.66 21.98 -24.64
C ASN A 1175 -52.84 21.08 -24.24
N VAL A 1176 -52.67 20.28 -23.19
CA VAL A 1176 -53.70 19.37 -22.65
C VAL A 1176 -54.00 19.78 -21.21
N SER A 1177 -55.22 20.26 -20.96
CA SER A 1177 -55.68 20.65 -19.62
C SER A 1177 -57.18 20.46 -19.43
N VAL A 1178 -57.62 20.35 -18.17
CA VAL A 1178 -59.04 20.30 -17.80
C VAL A 1178 -59.64 21.71 -17.72
N GLN A 1179 -58.86 22.67 -17.22
CA GLN A 1179 -59.21 24.09 -17.17
C GLN A 1179 -58.76 24.84 -18.44
N GLY A 1180 -59.40 25.97 -18.74
CA GLY A 1180 -58.98 26.87 -19.81
C GLY A 1180 -57.69 27.64 -19.50
N VAL A 1181 -57.06 28.18 -20.55
CA VAL A 1181 -55.92 29.11 -20.45
C VAL A 1181 -56.45 30.54 -20.59
N ARG A 1182 -56.15 31.40 -19.60
CA ARG A 1182 -56.50 32.83 -19.62
C ARG A 1182 -55.34 33.64 -20.19
N ILE A 1183 -55.64 34.61 -21.05
CA ILE A 1183 -54.64 35.50 -21.66
C ILE A 1183 -55.02 36.96 -21.38
N ASN A 1184 -54.08 37.76 -20.88
CA ASN A 1184 -54.16 39.21 -20.72
C ASN A 1184 -55.43 39.73 -20.00
N GLY A 1185 -55.90 39.01 -18.98
CA GLY A 1185 -57.05 39.44 -18.16
C GLY A 1185 -58.39 39.45 -18.90
N GLY A 1186 -58.50 38.82 -20.07
CA GLY A 1186 -59.76 38.75 -20.82
C GLY A 1186 -60.93 38.21 -19.98
N THR A 1187 -61.93 39.06 -19.77
CA THR A 1187 -63.19 38.74 -19.08
C THR A 1187 -64.22 38.26 -20.10
N GLY A 1188 -64.42 36.96 -20.25
CA GLY A 1188 -65.48 36.48 -21.13
C GLY A 1188 -65.67 34.97 -21.12
N ASN A 1189 -66.92 34.57 -20.85
CA ASN A 1189 -67.49 33.23 -21.02
C ASN A 1189 -67.47 32.72 -22.49
N SER A 1190 -66.56 33.18 -23.35
CA SER A 1190 -66.26 32.51 -24.62
C SER A 1190 -65.16 31.50 -24.35
N SER A 1191 -65.56 30.35 -23.80
CA SER A 1191 -64.78 29.12 -23.82
C SER A 1191 -64.58 28.65 -25.27
N ALA A 1192 -63.73 29.34 -26.02
CA ALA A 1192 -62.94 28.65 -27.01
C ALA A 1192 -61.94 27.83 -26.19
N ASN A 1193 -62.22 26.54 -26.03
CA ASN A 1193 -61.15 25.57 -25.78
C ASN A 1193 -60.08 25.83 -26.83
N VAL A 1194 -58.99 26.52 -26.48
CA VAL A 1194 -57.84 26.73 -27.40
C VAL A 1194 -57.04 25.43 -27.58
N ASN A 1195 -57.69 24.27 -27.37
CA ASN A 1195 -57.17 22.95 -27.74
C ASN A 1195 -57.15 22.77 -29.27
N SER A 1196 -57.77 23.67 -30.04
CA SER A 1196 -57.67 23.71 -31.50
C SER A 1196 -57.98 25.10 -32.06
N ILE A 1197 -56.98 25.94 -32.36
CA ILE A 1197 -57.04 26.99 -33.39
C ILE A 1197 -55.61 27.21 -33.92
N ALA A 1198 -55.42 26.93 -35.21
CA ALA A 1198 -54.31 27.46 -36.00
C ALA A 1198 -54.75 28.85 -36.49
N GLY A 1199 -54.24 29.91 -35.86
CA GLY A 1199 -54.52 31.29 -36.25
C GLY A 1199 -53.21 32.08 -36.29
N ILE A 1200 -52.61 32.19 -37.47
CA ILE A 1200 -51.47 33.07 -37.73
C ILE A 1200 -51.98 34.51 -37.62
N GLY A 1201 -51.57 35.23 -36.57
CA GLY A 1201 -51.69 36.68 -36.53
C GLY A 1201 -50.69 37.31 -37.49
N VAL A 1202 -51.11 37.59 -38.72
CA VAL A 1202 -50.34 38.41 -39.66
C VAL A 1202 -50.38 39.87 -39.18
N PRO A 1203 -49.24 40.58 -39.09
CA PRO A 1203 -49.24 42.00 -38.76
C PRO A 1203 -49.85 42.79 -39.91
N THR A 1204 -50.89 43.57 -39.65
CA THR A 1204 -51.35 44.61 -40.58
C THR A 1204 -50.26 45.67 -40.71
N VAL A 1205 -49.49 45.57 -41.79
CA VAL A 1205 -48.65 46.64 -42.31
C VAL A 1205 -49.57 47.71 -42.91
N ALA A 1206 -49.50 48.92 -42.39
CA ALA A 1206 -50.02 50.10 -43.08
C ALA A 1206 -49.12 50.37 -44.29
N GLU A 1207 -49.67 50.25 -45.51
CA GLU A 1207 -49.06 50.78 -46.72
C GLU A 1207 -49.82 52.03 -47.22
N PRO A 1208 -49.14 52.94 -47.93
CA PRO A 1208 -49.52 54.34 -48.07
C PRO A 1208 -50.59 54.58 -49.14
N ALA A 1209 -51.34 55.67 -48.96
CA ALA A 1209 -52.29 56.15 -49.96
C ALA A 1209 -51.58 56.64 -51.24
N ALA A 1210 -51.89 56.02 -52.38
CA ALA A 1210 -51.73 56.63 -53.69
C ALA A 1210 -52.76 56.08 -54.70
N GLY A 1211 -53.81 56.87 -54.93
CA GLY A 1211 -54.51 57.01 -56.22
C GLY A 1211 -55.38 55.85 -56.73
N ALA A 1212 -56.70 56.04 -56.68
CA ALA A 1212 -57.63 55.42 -57.64
C ALA A 1212 -58.28 56.54 -58.51
N PRO A 1213 -58.41 56.35 -59.83
CA PRO A 1213 -59.36 57.12 -60.63
C PRO A 1213 -60.76 56.50 -60.53
N SER A 1214 -61.76 57.36 -60.73
CA SER A 1214 -63.21 57.12 -60.64
C SER A 1214 -63.73 55.82 -61.27
N THR A 1215 -64.79 55.23 -60.69
CA THR A 1215 -66.13 55.14 -61.32
C THR A 1215 -67.18 54.52 -60.38
N ARG A 1216 -68.44 54.80 -60.70
CA ARG A 1216 -69.69 54.61 -59.95
C ARG A 1216 -70.15 53.14 -59.78
N SER A 1217 -71.07 53.03 -58.81
CA SER A 1217 -72.27 52.17 -58.73
C SER A 1217 -72.15 50.71 -58.26
N THR A 1218 -72.65 50.52 -57.03
CA THR A 1218 -73.69 49.56 -56.57
C THR A 1218 -73.79 48.17 -57.18
N GLY A 1219 -73.76 47.18 -56.28
CA GLY A 1219 -74.21 45.80 -56.43
C GLY A 1219 -73.94 45.05 -55.14
#